data_AF-A0A7X3NW74-F1
#
_entry.id   AF-A0A7X3NW74-F1
#
_cell.length_a   1.000
_cell.length_b   1.000
_cell.length_c   1.000
_cell.angle_alpha   90.00
_cell.angle_beta   90.00
_cell.angle_gamma   90.00
#
_symmetry.space_group_name_H-M   'P 1'
#
loop_
_entity.id
_entity.type
_entity.pdbx_description
1 polymer ?
#
loop_
_entity_poly.entity_id
_entity_poly.type
_entity_poly.pdbx_seq_one_letter_code
_entity_poly.pdbx_strand_id
1 'polypeptide(L)'
;MTKERIRILVDTSRDTGWSNGLIRIEPDTIYLTTNNRDYLGRGEVTSPLQNYDVLTICSNTSLKYTDAELELIREFVENGGGLFLATSTSRFERDVREPISELGINQVASLFGAQFLPLPEGQGEMDTDANPLRGYRKKDLRLTDHEITDGLGIDDLGLTSCGILDIPADSSVFLEHSETKEPVGACLHFGSGRVLLINTQLFRNENHPVSGRFIDWLGINREETPQQKPSLTTETQTIPDEIPIEEQVREDGKIKVFYTHFVKDRVDTCMAFAKKLAEGMFSKFPEGEKIEWKIDLIPSCVHGYGSNWEDSVMTIGVCVSTPRLAYSLGVEASGLIAEKTPFGKASDVLFDGFQFFFGIWAMKLLGFEPEAAEMLNATDRQFRENAQAEEPIDIARVYEQRYRKPIWILKALLEKYGDDLFVRLTKVLSEKDSDTEKNMPDTTFSSVDRLIYYLSRAVGEDLFPWFEEIGTTVHPLPLLPNDSDEFVAEVRGYLNRMIRDTSIGTSDRIDAIDSLLEIADESEHRISTCRDEATSPLHTADRYERLIAAAKLINSCDDRAVKVLEELTLEAEDDGLVAMVVLMLVRNGGGDEVVDRLVEIAPHQDYRYQLETGYLLEKIGHPTAKRFSQKGIIDETGVPILTMDTKRNKRNKDLYLYPIVEGYRVATCESALHTHHFPHNTHAPGIYVSWVHTNPKYRRRGLSRWAFGASMSHELVRQYSCISLHTRTDNTAHGMYRSFGFVDGLVGRQFTKALQHEQAKVVEGLVVRPYLHGDEVAMASVGNAFYADQVERRPRRAERRRTTETRLIYVAEKDGELFGYVQAQCFEKEKNVSITEFCLKPVPSEGSTHPEGFLEDVGAAMLCALHNELVKREYKKIKWGFEGEAEKSYARTLFHNFGYTSEDAGWVWMFKLVNLPMLLDELSPLLLKRLSESNDYKGWQGTISIKGSEHRASLIIKDGEIRVSAEVSEGIGICLSTDDDTITRFILGVITPYAAYLQNQLHIAPTVNSSVAGLLGTLFPKH
;
A
#
# COMPACT_ATOMS: atom_id res chain seq x y z
N MET A 1 -2.83 5.56 -37.41
CA MET A 1 -3.97 6.42 -37.03
C MET A 1 -4.08 6.36 -35.52
N THR A 2 -3.95 7.48 -34.81
CA THR A 2 -4.17 7.53 -33.37
C THR A 2 -5.68 7.48 -33.10
N LYS A 3 -6.17 6.45 -32.39
CA LYS A 3 -7.53 6.42 -31.87
C LYS A 3 -7.74 7.71 -31.06
N GLU A 4 -8.82 8.44 -31.32
CA GLU A 4 -9.15 9.61 -30.48
C GLU A 4 -9.43 9.13 -29.05
N ARG A 5 -9.05 9.94 -28.05
CA ARG A 5 -9.25 9.57 -26.63
C ARG A 5 -10.74 9.48 -26.30
N ILE A 6 -11.11 8.49 -25.49
CA ILE A 6 -12.45 8.39 -24.90
C ILE A 6 -12.52 9.40 -23.74
N ARG A 7 -13.45 10.35 -23.82
CA ARG A 7 -13.66 11.40 -22.83
C ARG A 7 -14.71 10.94 -21.82
N ILE A 8 -14.35 10.92 -20.54
CA ILE A 8 -15.13 10.31 -19.48
C ILE A 8 -15.43 11.38 -18.43
N LEU A 9 -16.70 11.62 -18.14
CA LEU A 9 -17.12 12.38 -16.97
C LEU A 9 -17.43 11.40 -15.85
N VAL A 10 -16.70 11.49 -14.75
CA VAL A 10 -16.92 10.68 -13.55
C VAL A 10 -17.67 11.52 -12.54
N ASP A 11 -18.95 11.25 -12.34
CA ASP A 11 -19.78 11.97 -11.38
C ASP A 11 -19.54 11.45 -9.96
N THR A 12 -18.95 12.31 -9.12
CA THR A 12 -18.73 12.06 -7.68
C THR A 12 -19.52 13.01 -6.79
N SER A 13 -20.34 13.87 -7.39
CA SER A 13 -21.13 14.89 -6.68
C SER A 13 -22.09 14.29 -5.64
N ARG A 14 -22.63 13.09 -5.90
CA ARG A 14 -23.59 12.39 -5.01
C ARG A 14 -22.98 11.23 -4.22
N ASP A 15 -21.79 10.78 -4.63
CA ASP A 15 -21.01 9.76 -3.92
C ASP A 15 -19.52 9.87 -4.26
N THR A 16 -18.72 10.39 -3.33
CA THR A 16 -17.28 10.56 -3.52
C THR A 16 -16.46 9.28 -3.26
N GLY A 17 -17.07 8.24 -2.68
CA GLY A 17 -16.33 7.13 -2.08
C GLY A 17 -15.98 5.97 -3.02
N TRP A 18 -16.60 5.89 -4.20
CA TRP A 18 -16.68 4.63 -4.96
C TRP A 18 -16.26 4.71 -6.43
N SER A 19 -15.78 5.87 -6.90
CA SER A 19 -15.42 6.09 -8.30
C SER A 19 -13.92 6.26 -8.53
N ASN A 20 -13.06 6.14 -7.52
CA ASN A 20 -11.61 6.39 -7.63
C ASN A 20 -10.94 5.60 -8.77
N GLY A 21 -11.36 4.34 -8.97
CA GLY A 21 -10.92 3.46 -10.05
C GLY A 21 -11.28 3.88 -11.46
N LEU A 22 -12.25 4.80 -11.59
CA LEU A 22 -12.68 5.40 -12.85
C LEU A 22 -12.17 6.83 -13.02
N ILE A 23 -12.00 7.56 -11.90
CA ILE A 23 -11.37 8.89 -11.95
C ILE A 23 -10.01 8.73 -12.58
N ARG A 24 -9.18 7.78 -12.12
CA ARG A 24 -7.80 7.61 -12.60
C ARG A 24 -7.64 6.31 -13.40
N ILE A 25 -8.33 6.24 -14.54
CA ILE A 25 -8.18 5.14 -15.50
C ILE A 25 -7.06 5.45 -16.50
N GLU A 26 -6.17 4.48 -16.71
CA GLU A 26 -5.00 4.54 -17.58
C GLU A 26 -5.13 3.57 -18.77
N PRO A 27 -4.38 3.81 -19.87
CA PRO A 27 -3.44 4.92 -20.06
C PRO A 27 -4.13 6.23 -20.47
N ASP A 28 -3.62 7.38 -20.02
CA ASP A 28 -4.15 8.71 -20.37
C ASP A 28 -4.07 9.02 -21.89
N THR A 29 -3.33 8.22 -22.65
CA THR A 29 -3.28 8.29 -24.12
C THR A 29 -4.54 7.76 -24.77
N ILE A 30 -5.34 6.95 -24.07
CA ILE A 30 -6.61 6.38 -24.52
C ILE A 30 -7.78 7.03 -23.78
N TYR A 31 -7.65 7.26 -22.47
CA TYR A 31 -8.73 7.77 -21.64
C TYR A 31 -8.46 9.19 -21.16
N LEU A 32 -9.46 10.07 -21.22
CA LEU A 32 -9.40 11.42 -20.67
C LEU A 32 -10.56 11.61 -19.71
N THR A 33 -10.25 11.69 -18.42
CA THR A 33 -11.25 11.72 -17.34
C THR A 33 -11.38 13.08 -16.70
N THR A 34 -12.61 13.53 -16.49
CA THR A 34 -12.95 14.66 -15.62
C THR A 34 -13.65 14.14 -14.37
N ASN A 35 -13.16 14.52 -13.18
CA ASN A 35 -13.89 14.30 -11.93
C ASN A 35 -14.90 15.42 -11.70
N ASN A 36 -16.20 15.12 -11.73
CA ASN A 36 -17.26 16.08 -11.44
C ASN A 36 -17.68 16.03 -9.98
N ARG A 37 -17.52 17.13 -9.25
CA ARG A 37 -17.95 17.26 -7.85
C ARG A 37 -19.22 18.08 -7.65
N ASP A 38 -19.76 18.70 -8.70
CA ASP A 38 -20.91 19.62 -8.64
C ASP A 38 -22.13 19.10 -9.44
N TYR A 39 -23.23 19.84 -9.50
CA TYR A 39 -24.40 19.52 -10.32
C TYR A 39 -24.05 19.35 -11.81
N LEU A 40 -24.78 18.46 -12.51
CA LEU A 40 -24.68 18.35 -13.96
C LEU A 40 -25.47 19.51 -14.61
N GLY A 41 -24.81 20.62 -14.95
CA GLY A 41 -25.44 21.87 -15.42
C GLY A 41 -25.28 22.22 -16.90
N ARG A 42 -26.10 23.15 -17.42
CA ARG A 42 -26.01 23.78 -18.76
C ARG A 42 -25.27 25.14 -18.75
N GLY A 43 -24.39 25.39 -17.79
CA GLY A 43 -23.65 26.66 -17.67
C GLY A 43 -22.42 26.76 -18.60
N GLU A 44 -21.93 27.97 -18.85
CA GLU A 44 -20.70 28.21 -19.64
C GLU A 44 -19.41 27.66 -18.98
N VAL A 45 -19.46 27.38 -17.67
CA VAL A 45 -18.33 26.90 -16.84
C VAL A 45 -18.56 25.47 -16.30
N THR A 46 -19.81 25.00 -16.24
CA THR A 46 -20.22 23.66 -15.80
C THR A 46 -20.62 22.84 -17.02
N SER A 47 -19.74 21.93 -17.45
CA SER A 47 -19.71 21.36 -18.80
C SER A 47 -21.01 20.67 -19.25
N PRO A 48 -21.54 20.96 -20.47
CA PRO A 48 -22.59 20.16 -21.08
C PRO A 48 -22.03 18.77 -21.41
N LEU A 49 -22.77 17.70 -21.03
CA LEU A 49 -22.43 16.29 -21.31
C LEU A 49 -22.05 16.01 -22.78
N GLN A 50 -22.43 16.90 -23.70
CA GLN A 50 -21.98 16.92 -25.09
C GLN A 50 -20.45 16.91 -25.27
N ASN A 51 -19.63 17.27 -24.28
CA ASN A 51 -18.17 17.21 -24.40
C ASN A 51 -17.58 15.83 -24.08
N TYR A 52 -18.39 14.89 -23.59
CA TYR A 52 -17.96 13.59 -23.11
C TYR A 52 -18.54 12.46 -23.96
N ASP A 53 -17.83 11.33 -24.00
CA ASP A 53 -18.28 10.11 -24.66
C ASP A 53 -18.97 9.17 -23.66
N VAL A 54 -18.50 9.18 -22.42
CA VAL A 54 -19.01 8.35 -21.33
C VAL A 54 -19.30 9.17 -20.07
N LEU A 55 -20.44 8.91 -19.44
CA LEU A 55 -20.79 9.37 -18.09
C LEU A 55 -20.78 8.17 -17.14
N THR A 56 -20.09 8.28 -16.00
CA THR A 56 -20.10 7.25 -14.96
C THR A 56 -20.71 7.78 -13.68
N ILE A 57 -21.62 7.00 -13.08
CA ILE A 57 -22.27 7.31 -11.80
C ILE A 57 -22.18 6.04 -10.94
N CYS A 58 -21.40 6.11 -9.87
CA CYS A 58 -21.29 5.03 -8.89
C CYS A 58 -21.74 5.56 -7.52
N SER A 59 -22.96 5.23 -7.09
CA SER A 59 -23.56 5.85 -5.89
C SER A 59 -24.34 4.86 -5.03
N ASN A 60 -24.15 4.97 -3.72
CA ASN A 60 -24.88 4.24 -2.68
C ASN A 60 -25.68 5.19 -1.77
N THR A 61 -26.02 6.39 -2.22
CA THR A 61 -26.64 7.44 -1.40
C THR A 61 -28.10 7.68 -1.76
N SER A 62 -28.85 8.34 -0.87
CA SER A 62 -30.23 8.78 -1.13
C SER A 62 -30.32 10.16 -1.80
N LEU A 63 -29.17 10.78 -2.12
CA LEU A 63 -29.12 12.09 -2.77
C LEU A 63 -29.73 12.02 -4.18
N LYS A 64 -30.65 12.95 -4.44
CA LYS A 64 -31.46 12.97 -5.66
C LYS A 64 -30.81 13.81 -6.77
N TYR A 65 -31.17 13.48 -8.00
CA TYR A 65 -30.88 14.29 -9.18
C TYR A 65 -32.06 15.21 -9.45
N THR A 66 -31.78 16.44 -9.89
CA THR A 66 -32.83 17.39 -10.28
C THR A 66 -33.44 16.98 -11.63
N ASP A 67 -34.67 17.41 -11.91
CA ASP A 67 -35.34 17.12 -13.19
C ASP A 67 -34.49 17.59 -14.40
N ALA A 68 -33.77 18.69 -14.26
CA ALA A 68 -32.89 19.21 -15.30
C ALA A 68 -31.68 18.29 -15.54
N GLU A 69 -31.10 17.71 -14.49
CA GLU A 69 -30.01 16.74 -14.61
C GLU A 69 -30.49 15.42 -15.20
N LEU A 70 -31.66 14.95 -14.78
CA LEU A 70 -32.27 13.73 -15.32
C LEU A 70 -32.54 13.87 -16.82
N GLU A 71 -33.07 15.02 -17.26
CA GLU A 71 -33.27 15.30 -18.67
C GLU A 71 -31.95 15.38 -19.44
N LEU A 72 -30.92 16.00 -18.87
CA LEU A 72 -29.57 16.05 -19.47
C LEU A 72 -28.95 14.66 -19.65
N ILE A 73 -29.06 13.79 -18.63
CA ILE A 73 -28.56 12.42 -18.71
C ILE A 73 -29.32 11.63 -19.78
N ARG A 74 -30.65 11.79 -19.81
CA ARG A 74 -31.50 11.15 -20.81
C ARG A 74 -31.11 11.58 -22.22
N GLU A 75 -31.06 12.89 -22.49
CA GLU A 75 -30.66 13.47 -23.77
C GLU A 75 -29.25 12.99 -24.18
N PHE A 76 -28.32 12.92 -23.24
CA PHE A 76 -26.96 12.44 -23.50
C PHE A 76 -26.94 11.00 -24.04
N VAL A 77 -27.66 10.09 -23.39
CA VAL A 77 -27.73 8.69 -23.85
C VAL A 77 -28.54 8.58 -25.13
N GLU A 78 -29.68 9.26 -25.26
CA GLU A 78 -30.48 9.24 -26.50
C GLU A 78 -29.64 9.64 -27.72
N ASN A 79 -28.72 10.60 -27.55
CA ASN A 79 -27.83 11.12 -28.60
C ASN A 79 -26.51 10.35 -28.77
N GLY A 80 -26.40 9.11 -28.25
CA GLY A 80 -25.23 8.26 -28.51
C GLY A 80 -24.19 8.17 -27.39
N GLY A 81 -24.41 8.85 -26.27
CA GLY A 81 -23.55 8.76 -25.08
C GLY A 81 -23.60 7.40 -24.40
N GLY A 82 -22.48 6.99 -23.79
CA GLY A 82 -22.41 5.80 -22.94
C GLY A 82 -22.63 6.15 -21.46
N LEU A 83 -23.54 5.44 -20.78
CA LEU A 83 -23.80 5.62 -19.35
C LEU A 83 -23.41 4.37 -18.56
N PHE A 84 -22.55 4.53 -17.55
CA PHE A 84 -22.25 3.49 -16.57
C PHE A 84 -22.91 3.78 -15.22
N LEU A 85 -23.71 2.85 -14.72
CA LEU A 85 -24.36 2.91 -13.40
C LEU A 85 -23.90 1.75 -12.52
N ALA A 86 -23.40 2.06 -11.32
CA ALA A 86 -23.07 1.04 -10.33
C ALA A 86 -23.53 1.43 -8.91
N THR A 87 -23.95 0.43 -8.15
CA THR A 87 -24.38 0.62 -6.76
C THR A 87 -24.32 -0.67 -5.97
N SER A 88 -24.36 -0.55 -4.65
CA SER A 88 -24.44 -1.65 -3.70
C SER A 88 -25.66 -1.45 -2.83
N THR A 89 -26.75 -2.04 -3.28
CA THR A 89 -28.03 -2.07 -2.55
C THR A 89 -27.86 -2.64 -1.13
N SER A 90 -27.01 -3.65 -0.98
CA SER A 90 -26.64 -4.23 0.32
C SER A 90 -26.02 -3.23 1.30
N ARG A 91 -25.21 -2.28 0.81
CA ARG A 91 -24.66 -1.20 1.65
C ARG A 91 -25.68 -0.11 1.92
N PHE A 92 -26.48 0.24 0.92
CA PHE A 92 -27.55 1.21 1.08
C PHE A 92 -28.48 0.80 2.23
N GLU A 93 -28.95 -0.46 2.23
CA GLU A 93 -29.79 -1.00 3.30
C GLU A 93 -29.11 -0.95 4.67
N ARG A 94 -27.82 -1.29 4.74
CA ARG A 94 -27.05 -1.32 5.99
C ARG A 94 -26.80 0.08 6.57
N ASP A 95 -26.31 1.00 5.74
CA ASP A 95 -25.76 2.28 6.20
C ASP A 95 -26.83 3.39 6.19
N VAL A 96 -27.66 3.45 5.15
CA VAL A 96 -28.70 4.48 4.98
C VAL A 96 -29.96 4.11 5.76
N ARG A 97 -30.32 2.82 5.80
CA ARG A 97 -31.53 2.30 6.47
C ARG A 97 -32.84 2.94 5.99
N GLU A 98 -32.88 3.31 4.71
CA GLU A 98 -34.08 3.81 4.02
C GLU A 98 -34.61 2.74 3.03
N PRO A 99 -35.89 2.82 2.61
CA PRO A 99 -36.41 1.94 1.56
C PRO A 99 -35.60 2.06 0.27
N ILE A 100 -35.47 0.98 -0.51
CA ILE A 100 -34.68 1.00 -1.76
C ILE A 100 -35.21 2.00 -2.80
N SER A 101 -36.49 2.37 -2.72
CA SER A 101 -37.06 3.45 -3.54
C SER A 101 -36.38 4.80 -3.30
N GLU A 102 -35.70 4.97 -2.18
CA GLU A 102 -34.95 6.18 -1.86
C GLU A 102 -33.53 6.22 -2.42
N LEU A 103 -33.02 5.10 -2.95
CA LEU A 103 -31.70 5.06 -3.58
C LEU A 103 -31.64 6.05 -4.76
N GLY A 104 -30.76 7.05 -4.68
CA GLY A 104 -30.73 8.18 -5.63
C GLY A 104 -30.48 7.76 -7.08
N ILE A 105 -29.56 6.82 -7.30
CA ILE A 105 -29.22 6.31 -8.64
C ILE A 105 -30.40 5.56 -9.31
N ASN A 106 -31.41 5.10 -8.55
CA ASN A 106 -32.62 4.51 -9.13
C ASN A 106 -33.44 5.53 -9.93
N GLN A 107 -33.35 6.83 -9.64
CA GLN A 107 -33.98 7.87 -10.48
C GLN A 107 -33.37 7.88 -11.88
N VAL A 108 -32.05 7.70 -11.99
CA VAL A 108 -31.34 7.65 -13.26
C VAL A 108 -31.62 6.33 -13.99
N ALA A 109 -31.55 5.20 -13.28
CA ALA A 109 -31.84 3.89 -13.87
C ALA A 109 -33.28 3.81 -14.42
N SER A 110 -34.25 4.42 -13.73
CA SER A 110 -35.67 4.43 -14.13
C SER A 110 -35.92 5.15 -15.45
N LEU A 111 -35.06 6.10 -15.86
CA LEU A 111 -35.15 6.74 -17.19
C LEU A 111 -35.04 5.72 -18.33
N PHE A 112 -34.37 4.59 -18.06
CA PHE A 112 -34.09 3.52 -19.01
C PHE A 112 -34.87 2.23 -18.68
N GLY A 113 -35.89 2.32 -17.83
CA GLY A 113 -36.74 1.19 -17.45
C GLY A 113 -36.07 0.15 -16.54
N ALA A 114 -34.96 0.50 -15.88
CA ALA A 114 -34.22 -0.39 -14.99
C ALA A 114 -34.29 0.08 -13.52
N GLN A 115 -34.11 -0.85 -12.58
CA GLN A 115 -34.00 -0.56 -11.15
C GLN A 115 -32.98 -1.48 -10.47
N PHE A 116 -32.26 -0.94 -9.49
CA PHE A 116 -31.42 -1.69 -8.57
C PHE A 116 -32.25 -2.10 -7.35
N LEU A 117 -32.27 -3.42 -7.07
CA LEU A 117 -33.05 -4.01 -6.00
C LEU A 117 -32.16 -4.82 -5.03
N PRO A 118 -32.48 -4.84 -3.73
CA PRO A 118 -31.82 -5.74 -2.77
C PRO A 118 -32.31 -7.18 -2.96
N LEU A 119 -31.68 -8.12 -2.25
CA LEU A 119 -32.17 -9.50 -2.21
C LEU A 119 -33.43 -9.64 -1.31
N PRO A 120 -34.49 -10.34 -1.77
CA PRO A 120 -35.65 -10.70 -0.94
C PRO A 120 -35.23 -11.40 0.34
N GLU A 121 -35.85 -11.06 1.50
CA GLU A 121 -35.56 -11.65 2.82
C GLU A 121 -35.37 -13.18 2.80
N GLY A 122 -34.33 -13.69 3.47
CA GLY A 122 -33.93 -15.11 3.45
C GLY A 122 -32.97 -15.56 2.34
N GLN A 123 -32.72 -14.74 1.31
CA GLN A 123 -31.73 -15.02 0.25
C GLN A 123 -30.35 -14.37 0.49
N GLY A 124 -29.29 -14.96 -0.07
CA GLY A 124 -27.90 -14.47 0.02
C GLY A 124 -27.20 -14.75 1.35
N GLU A 125 -25.88 -14.59 1.37
CA GLU A 125 -25.06 -14.82 2.57
C GLU A 125 -24.71 -13.50 3.28
N MET A 126 -24.57 -13.54 4.61
CA MET A 126 -24.01 -12.44 5.41
C MET A 126 -22.48 -12.55 5.51
N ASP A 127 -21.74 -11.48 5.23
CA ASP A 127 -20.28 -11.44 5.42
C ASP A 127 -19.86 -11.60 6.90
N THR A 128 -18.57 -11.90 7.12
CA THR A 128 -17.96 -12.16 8.42
C THR A 128 -17.46 -10.93 9.18
N ASP A 129 -17.50 -9.76 8.55
CA ASP A 129 -17.15 -8.49 9.18
C ASP A 129 -18.16 -8.11 10.29
N ALA A 130 -17.71 -7.33 11.27
CA ALA A 130 -18.49 -6.87 12.43
C ALA A 130 -19.80 -6.12 12.07
N ASN A 131 -20.00 -5.77 10.80
CA ASN A 131 -21.25 -5.23 10.26
C ASN A 131 -21.54 -5.82 8.86
N PRO A 132 -22.25 -6.97 8.78
CA PRO A 132 -22.34 -7.79 7.57
C PRO A 132 -23.09 -7.10 6.43
N LEU A 133 -22.67 -7.39 5.19
CA LEU A 133 -23.45 -7.10 3.99
C LEU A 133 -24.18 -8.37 3.55
N ARG A 134 -25.35 -8.18 2.95
CA ARG A 134 -26.20 -9.25 2.43
C ARG A 134 -26.24 -9.20 0.91
N GLY A 135 -25.90 -10.30 0.23
CA GLY A 135 -25.92 -10.35 -1.22
C GLY A 135 -25.51 -11.71 -1.79
N TYR A 136 -25.63 -11.86 -3.10
CA TYR A 136 -25.04 -12.99 -3.81
C TYR A 136 -23.53 -12.85 -3.78
N ARG A 137 -22.85 -13.95 -3.45
CA ARG A 137 -21.40 -14.01 -3.48
C ARG A 137 -20.95 -14.50 -4.85
N LYS A 138 -19.69 -14.25 -5.18
CA LYS A 138 -19.05 -14.73 -6.42
C LYS A 138 -19.37 -16.19 -6.76
N LYS A 139 -19.38 -17.09 -5.78
CA LYS A 139 -19.63 -18.54 -5.98
C LYS A 139 -21.03 -18.83 -6.51
N ASP A 140 -21.97 -17.89 -6.31
CA ASP A 140 -23.36 -18.01 -6.70
C ASP A 140 -23.57 -17.40 -8.10
N LEU A 141 -22.57 -16.74 -8.70
CA LEU A 141 -22.69 -15.94 -9.91
C LEU A 141 -21.95 -16.56 -11.10
N ARG A 142 -22.41 -16.26 -12.32
CA ARG A 142 -21.75 -16.64 -13.56
C ARG A 142 -21.82 -15.53 -14.60
N LEU A 143 -20.81 -15.50 -15.47
CA LEU A 143 -20.83 -14.70 -16.68
C LEU A 143 -21.67 -15.40 -17.75
N THR A 144 -22.41 -14.62 -18.52
CA THR A 144 -23.07 -15.10 -19.73
C THR A 144 -22.15 -14.88 -20.94
N ASP A 145 -22.54 -15.44 -22.08
CA ASP A 145 -21.83 -15.23 -23.35
C ASP A 145 -22.19 -13.83 -23.89
N HIS A 146 -21.27 -12.87 -23.73
CA HIS A 146 -21.46 -11.47 -24.11
C HIS A 146 -20.10 -10.83 -24.42
N GLU A 147 -20.05 -9.96 -25.44
CA GLU A 147 -18.80 -9.32 -25.89
C GLU A 147 -18.05 -8.57 -24.78
N ILE A 148 -18.79 -7.95 -23.85
CA ILE A 148 -18.22 -7.25 -22.69
C ILE A 148 -17.53 -8.20 -21.70
N THR A 149 -17.81 -9.50 -21.75
CA THR A 149 -17.24 -10.53 -20.86
C THR A 149 -16.33 -11.53 -21.59
N ASP A 150 -16.16 -11.42 -22.91
CA ASP A 150 -15.30 -12.32 -23.71
C ASP A 150 -13.87 -12.42 -23.16
N GLY A 151 -13.44 -13.60 -22.70
CA GLY A 151 -12.09 -13.77 -22.13
C GLY A 151 -11.90 -13.20 -20.73
N LEU A 152 -12.97 -12.69 -20.09
CA LEU A 152 -12.99 -12.43 -18.66
C LEU A 152 -13.48 -13.67 -17.91
N GLY A 153 -12.86 -13.98 -16.78
CA GLY A 153 -13.39 -14.86 -15.75
C GLY A 153 -14.25 -14.09 -14.74
N ILE A 154 -15.07 -14.80 -13.98
CA ILE A 154 -15.86 -14.20 -12.88
C ILE A 154 -14.96 -13.53 -11.81
N ASP A 155 -13.72 -13.99 -11.66
CA ASP A 155 -12.69 -13.35 -10.82
C ASP A 155 -12.28 -11.97 -11.33
N ASP A 156 -12.52 -11.69 -12.62
CA ASP A 156 -12.03 -10.47 -13.21
C ASP A 156 -12.85 -9.25 -12.82
N LEU A 157 -14.10 -9.46 -12.40
CA LEU A 157 -15.04 -8.41 -12.05
C LEU A 157 -14.83 -7.81 -10.64
N GLY A 158 -14.06 -8.41 -9.72
CA GLY A 158 -13.85 -7.82 -8.39
C GLY A 158 -15.10 -7.81 -7.48
N LEU A 159 -16.02 -8.76 -7.69
CA LEU A 159 -17.36 -8.78 -7.07
C LEU A 159 -17.30 -8.92 -5.54
N THR A 160 -18.16 -8.16 -4.86
CA THR A 160 -18.40 -8.26 -3.41
C THR A 160 -19.75 -8.93 -3.11
N SER A 161 -20.62 -8.29 -2.34
CA SER A 161 -21.99 -8.76 -2.07
C SER A 161 -22.94 -8.10 -3.06
N CYS A 162 -23.45 -8.87 -4.02
CA CYS A 162 -24.21 -8.34 -5.15
C CYS A 162 -25.72 -8.38 -4.89
N GLY A 163 -26.43 -7.33 -5.28
CA GLY A 163 -27.89 -7.33 -5.36
C GLY A 163 -28.38 -7.76 -6.75
N ILE A 164 -29.67 -7.57 -7.03
CA ILE A 164 -30.29 -7.92 -8.31
C ILE A 164 -30.75 -6.67 -9.08
N LEU A 165 -31.01 -6.83 -10.37
CA LEU A 165 -31.57 -5.79 -11.24
C LEU A 165 -32.99 -6.16 -11.66
N ASP A 166 -33.87 -5.17 -11.73
CA ASP A 166 -35.07 -5.23 -12.55
C ASP A 166 -34.77 -4.49 -13.86
N ILE A 167 -34.99 -5.13 -15.01
CA ILE A 167 -34.55 -4.63 -16.32
C ILE A 167 -35.58 -4.92 -17.40
N PRO A 168 -35.63 -4.10 -18.47
CA PRO A 168 -36.43 -4.38 -19.65
C PRO A 168 -36.08 -5.75 -20.28
N ALA A 169 -37.08 -6.42 -20.84
CA ALA A 169 -36.94 -7.80 -21.37
C ALA A 169 -35.98 -7.93 -22.56
N ASP A 170 -35.70 -6.83 -23.27
CA ASP A 170 -34.78 -6.73 -24.39
C ASP A 170 -33.32 -6.40 -23.98
N SER A 171 -33.05 -6.31 -22.67
CA SER A 171 -31.71 -6.08 -22.13
C SER A 171 -30.81 -7.32 -22.28
N SER A 172 -29.51 -7.09 -22.49
CA SER A 172 -28.50 -8.14 -22.51
C SER A 172 -27.89 -8.31 -21.13
N VAL A 173 -28.16 -9.44 -20.46
CA VAL A 173 -27.56 -9.75 -19.15
C VAL A 173 -26.16 -10.32 -19.36
N PHE A 174 -25.14 -9.73 -18.72
CA PHE A 174 -23.75 -10.22 -18.76
C PHE A 174 -23.31 -10.91 -17.46
N LEU A 175 -24.04 -10.69 -16.36
CA LEU A 175 -23.78 -11.26 -15.05
C LEU A 175 -25.10 -11.62 -14.36
N GLU A 176 -25.23 -12.87 -13.94
CA GLU A 176 -26.46 -13.40 -13.34
C GLU A 176 -26.18 -14.43 -12.23
N HIS A 177 -27.18 -14.69 -11.41
CA HIS A 177 -27.16 -15.80 -10.48
C HIS A 177 -27.20 -17.14 -11.23
N SER A 178 -26.31 -18.05 -10.83
CA SER A 178 -26.02 -19.30 -11.54
C SER A 178 -27.21 -20.25 -11.60
N GLU A 179 -28.11 -20.23 -10.61
CA GLU A 179 -29.30 -21.08 -10.56
C GLU A 179 -30.58 -20.35 -10.98
N THR A 180 -30.91 -19.25 -10.29
CA THR A 180 -32.16 -18.49 -10.47
C THR A 180 -32.19 -17.64 -11.73
N LYS A 181 -31.04 -17.38 -12.36
CA LYS A 181 -30.88 -16.48 -13.52
C LYS A 181 -31.27 -15.03 -13.25
N GLU A 182 -31.36 -14.64 -11.97
CA GLU A 182 -31.63 -13.25 -11.63
C GLU A 182 -30.45 -12.37 -12.09
N PRO A 183 -30.72 -11.27 -12.80
CA PRO A 183 -29.67 -10.44 -13.36
C PRO A 183 -29.02 -9.60 -12.26
N VAL A 184 -27.69 -9.48 -12.33
CA VAL A 184 -26.85 -8.67 -11.42
C VAL A 184 -26.12 -7.58 -12.20
N GLY A 185 -25.78 -7.86 -13.46
CA GLY A 185 -25.22 -6.90 -14.41
C GLY A 185 -25.84 -7.03 -15.79
N ALA A 186 -26.21 -5.91 -16.40
CA ALA A 186 -26.89 -5.86 -17.68
C ALA A 186 -26.43 -4.68 -18.56
N CYS A 187 -26.58 -4.85 -19.86
CA CYS A 187 -26.37 -3.86 -20.91
C CYS A 187 -27.71 -3.54 -21.60
N LEU A 188 -27.94 -2.26 -21.89
CA LEU A 188 -29.13 -1.79 -22.60
C LEU A 188 -28.71 -0.85 -23.73
N HIS A 189 -29.59 -0.76 -24.73
CA HIS A 189 -29.53 0.27 -25.76
C HIS A 189 -30.69 1.25 -25.54
N PHE A 190 -30.43 2.54 -25.68
CA PHE A 190 -31.45 3.57 -25.57
C PHE A 190 -31.16 4.72 -26.52
N GLY A 191 -32.09 5.00 -27.44
CA GLY A 191 -31.81 5.87 -28.59
C GLY A 191 -30.61 5.36 -29.39
N SER A 192 -29.61 6.22 -29.60
CA SER A 192 -28.33 5.82 -30.21
C SER A 192 -27.26 5.42 -29.19
N GLY A 193 -27.51 5.54 -27.89
CA GLY A 193 -26.54 5.30 -26.82
C GLY A 193 -26.65 3.92 -26.17
N ARG A 194 -25.84 3.75 -25.12
CA ARG A 194 -25.67 2.49 -24.39
C ARG A 194 -25.70 2.74 -22.89
N VAL A 195 -26.30 1.83 -22.13
CA VAL A 195 -26.31 1.86 -20.67
C VAL A 195 -25.76 0.54 -20.14
N LEU A 196 -24.83 0.61 -19.19
CA LEU A 196 -24.26 -0.53 -18.48
C LEU A 196 -24.61 -0.40 -17.00
N LEU A 197 -25.25 -1.41 -16.40
CA LEU A 197 -25.61 -1.46 -14.98
C LEU A 197 -24.95 -2.63 -14.28
N ILE A 198 -24.54 -2.43 -13.03
CA ILE A 198 -24.12 -3.52 -12.15
C ILE A 198 -24.44 -3.24 -10.67
N ASN A 199 -25.12 -4.19 -10.01
CA ASN A 199 -25.51 -4.09 -8.59
C ASN A 199 -24.42 -4.67 -7.68
N THR A 200 -23.24 -4.09 -7.71
CA THR A 200 -22.15 -4.40 -6.78
C THR A 200 -21.19 -3.22 -6.63
N GLN A 201 -20.31 -3.30 -5.64
CA GLN A 201 -19.22 -2.34 -5.47
C GLN A 201 -18.06 -2.71 -6.37
N LEU A 202 -17.78 -1.87 -7.36
CA LEU A 202 -16.59 -1.95 -8.20
C LEU A 202 -15.72 -0.69 -8.01
N PHE A 203 -14.51 -0.70 -8.59
CA PHE A 203 -13.71 0.50 -8.84
C PHE A 203 -13.27 1.32 -7.60
N ARG A 204 -13.10 0.67 -6.43
CA ARG A 204 -12.51 1.34 -5.26
C ARG A 204 -11.04 1.73 -5.50
N ASN A 205 -10.31 0.91 -6.24
CA ASN A 205 -8.89 1.07 -6.51
C ASN A 205 -8.68 1.58 -7.95
N GLU A 206 -7.65 2.42 -8.15
CA GLU A 206 -7.19 2.92 -9.44
C GLU A 206 -7.00 1.77 -10.46
N ASN A 207 -7.27 2.03 -11.75
CA ASN A 207 -7.03 1.09 -12.84
C ASN A 207 -7.61 -0.33 -12.66
N HIS A 208 -8.83 -0.44 -12.15
CA HIS A 208 -9.45 -1.74 -12.02
C HIS A 208 -9.47 -2.47 -13.38
N PRO A 209 -9.11 -3.77 -13.47
CA PRO A 209 -8.82 -4.42 -14.76
C PRO A 209 -9.96 -4.47 -15.78
N VAL A 210 -11.21 -4.24 -15.37
CA VAL A 210 -12.38 -4.23 -16.27
C VAL A 210 -12.83 -2.83 -16.64
N SER A 211 -12.27 -1.78 -16.02
CA SER A 211 -12.61 -0.39 -16.31
C SER A 211 -12.44 -0.10 -17.80
N GLY A 212 -11.27 -0.42 -18.36
CA GLY A 212 -10.97 -0.11 -19.76
C GLY A 212 -11.96 -0.77 -20.72
N ARG A 213 -12.31 -2.03 -20.48
CA ARG A 213 -13.27 -2.78 -21.29
C ARG A 213 -14.70 -2.24 -21.22
N PHE A 214 -15.15 -1.88 -20.03
CA PHE A 214 -16.48 -1.29 -19.85
C PHE A 214 -16.55 0.08 -20.53
N ILE A 215 -15.51 0.91 -20.36
CA ILE A 215 -15.40 2.22 -20.97
C ILE A 215 -15.28 2.13 -22.49
N ASP A 216 -14.47 1.22 -23.02
CA ASP A 216 -14.35 0.97 -24.46
C ASP A 216 -15.71 0.59 -25.04
N TRP A 217 -16.44 -0.33 -24.42
CA TRP A 217 -17.77 -0.74 -24.90
C TRP A 217 -18.79 0.41 -24.90
N LEU A 218 -18.75 1.28 -23.88
CA LEU A 218 -19.59 2.46 -23.76
C LEU A 218 -19.22 3.56 -24.77
N GLY A 219 -17.93 3.68 -25.12
CA GLY A 219 -17.41 4.73 -26.00
C GLY A 219 -17.58 4.49 -27.50
N ILE A 220 -17.97 3.28 -27.94
CA ILE A 220 -18.02 2.88 -29.37
C ILE A 220 -18.96 3.75 -30.23
N ASN A 221 -20.08 4.22 -29.70
CA ASN A 221 -21.17 4.74 -30.54
C ASN A 221 -21.01 6.20 -31.01
N ARG A 222 -20.05 6.97 -30.48
CA ARG A 222 -19.88 8.38 -30.87
C ARG A 222 -19.00 8.60 -32.10
N GLU A 223 -18.42 7.54 -32.67
CA GLU A 223 -17.49 7.63 -33.80
C GLU A 223 -18.19 7.77 -35.17
N GLU A 224 -19.49 7.48 -35.29
CA GLU A 224 -20.16 7.34 -36.61
C GLU A 224 -21.04 8.52 -37.08
N THR A 225 -21.16 9.60 -36.31
CA THR A 225 -21.92 10.81 -36.75
C THR A 225 -21.01 12.05 -36.85
N PRO A 226 -20.43 12.34 -38.04
CA PRO A 226 -19.44 13.41 -38.24
C PRO A 226 -19.93 14.84 -37.95
N GLN A 227 -21.23 15.04 -37.74
CA GLN A 227 -21.86 16.36 -37.70
C GLN A 227 -22.05 16.92 -36.27
N GLN A 228 -21.69 16.17 -35.21
CA GLN A 228 -21.91 16.58 -33.81
C GLN A 228 -20.68 16.41 -32.89
N LYS A 229 -19.51 16.03 -33.42
CA LYS A 229 -18.27 15.99 -32.63
C LYS A 229 -17.61 17.38 -32.69
N PRO A 230 -17.39 18.08 -31.56
CA PRO A 230 -16.52 19.24 -31.55
C PRO A 230 -15.12 18.76 -31.96
N SER A 231 -14.63 19.25 -33.10
CA SER A 231 -13.27 18.95 -33.54
C SER A 231 -12.28 19.62 -32.59
N LEU A 232 -11.37 18.85 -32.00
CA LEU A 232 -10.21 19.39 -31.27
C LEU A 232 -9.22 20.14 -32.19
N THR A 233 -9.47 20.19 -33.51
CA THR A 233 -8.65 20.98 -34.46
C THR A 233 -8.92 22.49 -34.37
N THR A 234 -9.88 22.95 -33.56
CA THR A 234 -10.09 24.38 -33.29
C THR A 234 -9.79 24.70 -31.82
N GLU A 235 -8.69 25.41 -31.63
CA GLU A 235 -8.00 25.96 -30.43
C GLU A 235 -8.76 26.39 -29.14
N THR A 236 -9.97 25.95 -28.77
CA THR A 236 -10.72 26.64 -27.68
C THR A 236 -11.50 25.87 -26.61
N GLN A 237 -11.52 24.53 -26.54
CA GLN A 237 -12.09 23.85 -25.36
C GLN A 237 -11.18 22.75 -24.80
N THR A 238 -10.43 23.10 -23.75
CA THR A 238 -9.73 22.16 -22.88
C THR A 238 -10.72 21.47 -21.95
N ILE A 239 -10.74 20.13 -21.96
CA ILE A 239 -11.51 19.34 -20.99
C ILE A 239 -10.74 19.35 -19.66
N PRO A 240 -11.35 19.79 -18.54
CA PRO A 240 -10.67 19.89 -17.26
C PRO A 240 -10.48 18.52 -16.59
N ASP A 241 -9.44 18.36 -15.77
CA ASP A 241 -9.26 17.16 -14.94
C ASP A 241 -10.30 17.08 -13.81
N GLU A 242 -10.76 18.23 -13.31
CA GLU A 242 -11.72 18.35 -12.20
C GLU A 242 -12.70 19.51 -12.47
N ILE A 243 -13.98 19.29 -12.21
CA ILE A 243 -14.97 20.38 -12.06
C ILE A 243 -15.06 20.66 -10.56
N PRO A 244 -14.48 21.79 -10.09
CA PRO A 244 -14.36 22.05 -8.66
C PRO A 244 -15.72 22.39 -8.05
N ILE A 245 -15.89 22.04 -6.78
CA ILE A 245 -17.01 22.46 -5.95
C ILE A 245 -16.54 23.45 -4.88
N GLU A 246 -17.33 24.50 -4.65
CA GLU A 246 -17.07 25.42 -3.56
C GLU A 246 -17.20 24.70 -2.21
N GLU A 247 -16.15 24.82 -1.39
CA GLU A 247 -16.10 24.22 -0.07
C GLU A 247 -16.35 25.30 0.97
N GLN A 248 -17.19 24.99 1.95
CA GLN A 248 -17.52 25.84 3.07
C GLN A 248 -16.92 25.26 4.34
N VAL A 249 -16.60 26.14 5.30
CA VAL A 249 -16.08 25.75 6.61
C VAL A 249 -17.02 26.28 7.68
N ARG A 250 -17.34 25.43 8.65
CA ARG A 250 -17.98 25.83 9.89
C ARG A 250 -17.04 25.52 11.05
N GLU A 251 -16.80 26.53 11.88
CA GLU A 251 -15.91 26.43 13.02
C GLU A 251 -16.65 26.73 14.31
N ASP A 252 -16.36 25.96 15.36
CA ASP A 252 -16.83 26.20 16.72
C ASP A 252 -15.77 25.72 17.72
N GLY A 253 -15.03 26.68 18.29
CA GLY A 253 -13.90 26.40 19.17
C GLY A 253 -12.80 25.61 18.45
N LYS A 254 -12.60 24.36 18.87
CA LYS A 254 -11.57 23.45 18.33
C LYS A 254 -12.10 22.50 17.26
N ILE A 255 -13.37 22.63 16.86
CA ILE A 255 -13.99 21.74 15.87
C ILE A 255 -14.21 22.54 14.59
N LYS A 256 -13.59 22.06 13.50
CA LYS A 256 -13.73 22.58 12.14
C LYS A 256 -14.37 21.52 11.26
N VAL A 257 -15.45 21.89 10.59
CA VAL A 257 -16.22 21.03 9.69
C VAL A 257 -16.16 21.63 8.28
N PHE A 258 -15.48 20.93 7.38
CA PHE A 258 -15.42 21.23 5.96
C PHE A 258 -16.58 20.52 5.26
N TYR A 259 -17.29 21.19 4.36
CA TYR A 259 -18.46 20.62 3.71
C TYR A 259 -18.78 21.30 2.38
N THR A 260 -19.56 20.62 1.54
CA THR A 260 -20.13 21.19 0.32
C THR A 260 -21.64 21.40 0.45
N HIS A 261 -22.25 22.08 -0.51
CA HIS A 261 -23.69 22.37 -0.43
C HIS A 261 -24.57 21.11 -0.42
N PHE A 262 -24.10 19.96 -0.94
CA PHE A 262 -24.83 18.69 -0.96
C PHE A 262 -25.08 18.08 0.43
N VAL A 263 -24.30 18.47 1.43
CA VAL A 263 -24.34 17.88 2.79
C VAL A 263 -24.60 18.91 3.89
N LYS A 264 -24.98 20.12 3.49
CA LYS A 264 -25.16 21.27 4.39
C LYS A 264 -26.14 21.00 5.52
N ASP A 265 -27.21 20.25 5.25
CA ASP A 265 -28.25 19.87 6.19
C ASP A 265 -27.74 18.95 7.32
N ARG A 266 -26.61 18.26 7.12
CA ARG A 266 -26.00 17.36 8.10
C ARG A 266 -24.96 18.04 8.99
N VAL A 267 -24.51 19.25 8.64
CA VAL A 267 -23.43 19.98 9.34
C VAL A 267 -23.79 20.24 10.80
N ASP A 268 -24.99 20.72 11.09
CA ASP A 268 -25.45 20.98 12.46
C ASP A 268 -25.45 19.71 13.32
N THR A 269 -25.95 18.61 12.76
CA THR A 269 -26.00 17.31 13.44
C THR A 269 -24.59 16.80 13.74
N CYS A 270 -23.68 16.85 12.76
CA CYS A 270 -22.29 16.44 12.94
C CYS A 270 -21.59 17.30 13.99
N MET A 271 -21.75 18.63 13.93
CA MET A 271 -21.17 19.55 14.90
C MET A 271 -21.67 19.24 16.33
N ALA A 272 -22.96 19.00 16.50
CA ALA A 272 -23.53 18.63 17.79
C ALA A 272 -22.98 17.29 18.31
N PHE A 273 -22.80 16.30 17.43
CA PHE A 273 -22.22 15.01 17.79
C PHE A 273 -20.75 15.15 18.17
N ALA A 274 -19.95 15.84 17.37
CA ALA A 274 -18.53 16.07 17.63
C ALA A 274 -18.31 16.76 18.98
N LYS A 275 -19.13 17.76 19.35
CA LYS A 275 -19.07 18.40 20.67
C LYS A 275 -19.36 17.43 21.81
N LYS A 276 -20.44 16.64 21.71
CA LYS A 276 -20.78 15.65 22.73
C LYS A 276 -19.71 14.56 22.86
N LEU A 277 -19.11 14.13 21.77
CA LEU A 277 -17.99 13.18 21.81
C LEU A 277 -16.73 13.82 22.41
N ALA A 278 -16.44 15.09 22.10
CA ALA A 278 -15.35 15.80 22.74
C ALA A 278 -15.53 15.87 24.27
N GLU A 279 -16.74 16.18 24.73
CA GLU A 279 -17.10 16.28 26.16
C GLU A 279 -17.20 14.92 26.87
N GLY A 280 -17.71 13.88 26.22
CA GLY A 280 -18.01 12.57 26.83
C GLY A 280 -16.97 11.47 26.61
N MET A 281 -16.17 11.60 25.56
CA MET A 281 -15.15 10.62 25.16
C MET A 281 -13.73 11.20 25.26
N PHE A 282 -13.46 12.35 24.64
CA PHE A 282 -12.09 12.91 24.60
C PHE A 282 -11.67 13.46 25.95
N SER A 283 -12.59 14.09 26.71
CA SER A 283 -12.31 14.57 28.06
C SER A 283 -11.80 13.49 29.02
N LYS A 284 -12.03 12.20 28.70
CA LYS A 284 -11.48 11.09 29.49
C LYS A 284 -9.98 10.89 29.26
N PHE A 285 -9.43 11.39 28.16
CA PHE A 285 -8.00 11.38 27.86
C PHE A 285 -7.38 12.73 28.30
N PRO A 286 -6.25 12.74 29.03
CA PRO A 286 -5.63 13.97 29.55
C PRO A 286 -5.33 15.03 28.47
N GLU A 287 -4.94 14.60 27.27
CA GLU A 287 -4.63 15.45 26.13
C GLU A 287 -5.88 15.85 25.34
N GLY A 288 -7.02 15.19 25.58
CA GLY A 288 -8.22 15.29 24.76
C GLY A 288 -8.78 16.71 24.64
N GLU A 289 -8.73 17.50 25.71
CA GLU A 289 -9.16 18.91 25.70
C GLU A 289 -8.30 19.79 24.78
N LYS A 290 -7.08 19.36 24.44
CA LYS A 290 -6.14 20.12 23.60
C LYS A 290 -6.30 19.81 22.11
N ILE A 291 -6.98 18.73 21.75
CA ILE A 291 -7.08 18.23 20.38
C ILE A 291 -8.00 19.13 19.53
N GLU A 292 -7.50 19.56 18.37
CA GLU A 292 -8.31 20.16 17.31
C GLU A 292 -8.92 19.05 16.44
N TRP A 293 -10.22 19.17 16.17
CA TRP A 293 -10.96 18.26 15.30
C TRP A 293 -11.13 18.90 13.94
N LYS A 294 -10.63 18.22 12.90
CA LYS A 294 -10.86 18.58 11.50
C LYS A 294 -11.68 17.48 10.86
N ILE A 295 -12.91 17.81 10.46
CA ILE A 295 -13.88 16.87 9.91
C ILE A 295 -14.23 17.29 8.49
N ASP A 296 -14.04 16.39 7.53
CA ASP A 296 -14.45 16.58 6.14
C ASP A 296 -15.75 15.83 5.87
N LEU A 297 -16.85 16.55 5.71
CA LEU A 297 -18.16 15.97 5.41
C LEU A 297 -18.32 15.80 3.91
N ILE A 298 -18.48 14.55 3.50
CA ILE A 298 -18.63 14.18 2.10
C ILE A 298 -20.01 13.58 1.82
N PRO A 299 -20.57 13.79 0.61
CA PRO A 299 -21.82 13.17 0.20
C PRO A 299 -21.55 11.68 -0.10
N SER A 300 -21.41 10.84 0.92
CA SER A 300 -21.11 9.42 0.75
C SER A 300 -21.54 8.61 1.99
N CYS A 301 -21.43 7.29 1.90
CA CYS A 301 -21.56 6.35 3.02
C CYS A 301 -20.20 5.91 3.58
N VAL A 302 -19.09 6.43 3.03
CA VAL A 302 -17.72 6.07 3.44
C VAL A 302 -17.24 6.97 4.55
N HIS A 303 -16.49 6.40 5.48
CA HIS A 303 -15.73 7.14 6.46
C HIS A 303 -14.28 6.64 6.45
N GLY A 304 -13.35 7.50 6.85
CA GLY A 304 -11.94 7.15 6.98
C GLY A 304 -11.14 8.23 7.70
N TYR A 305 -10.08 7.80 8.36
CA TYR A 305 -9.12 8.68 9.02
C TYR A 305 -7.87 8.79 8.14
N GLY A 306 -7.50 10.02 7.77
CA GLY A 306 -6.25 10.27 7.08
C GLY A 306 -5.07 10.08 8.03
N SER A 307 -4.43 8.91 8.01
CA SER A 307 -3.19 8.63 8.78
C SER A 307 -1.91 8.74 7.95
N ASN A 308 -2.02 9.08 6.67
CA ASN A 308 -0.90 9.06 5.73
C ASN A 308 -0.57 10.47 5.24
N TRP A 309 0.39 11.12 5.89
CA TRP A 309 1.20 12.26 5.39
C TRP A 309 0.46 13.56 5.01
N GLU A 310 -0.86 13.53 4.93
CA GLU A 310 -1.76 14.68 4.78
C GLU A 310 -2.46 14.87 6.12
N ASP A 311 -2.75 16.12 6.49
CA ASP A 311 -3.21 16.50 7.83
C ASP A 311 -4.25 15.56 8.45
N SER A 312 -4.17 15.35 9.76
CA SER A 312 -5.12 14.58 10.58
C SER A 312 -6.56 15.07 10.39
N VAL A 313 -7.25 14.55 9.36
CA VAL A 313 -8.62 14.91 9.00
C VAL A 313 -9.45 13.63 9.02
N MET A 314 -10.58 13.70 9.71
CA MET A 314 -11.60 12.67 9.69
C MET A 314 -12.53 12.92 8.52
N THR A 315 -12.52 12.04 7.52
CA THR A 315 -13.49 12.07 6.43
C THR A 315 -14.73 11.29 6.84
N ILE A 316 -15.89 11.96 6.87
CA ILE A 316 -17.16 11.39 7.33
C ILE A 316 -18.21 11.51 6.23
N GLY A 317 -18.62 10.37 5.69
CA GLY A 317 -19.78 10.25 4.84
C GLY A 317 -21.07 10.42 5.63
N VAL A 318 -21.88 11.41 5.23
CA VAL A 318 -23.11 11.77 5.96
C VAL A 318 -24.39 11.26 5.31
N CYS A 319 -24.32 10.61 4.16
CA CYS A 319 -25.48 10.02 3.49
C CYS A 319 -25.90 8.69 4.14
N VAL A 320 -25.88 8.64 5.48
CA VAL A 320 -26.18 7.48 6.30
C VAL A 320 -27.24 7.84 7.34
N SER A 321 -27.89 6.85 7.93
CA SER A 321 -28.82 7.07 9.05
C SER A 321 -28.12 7.79 10.22
N THR A 322 -28.88 8.52 11.05
CA THR A 322 -28.31 9.27 12.18
C THR A 322 -27.53 8.40 13.18
N PRO A 323 -27.99 7.19 13.56
CA PRO A 323 -27.20 6.28 14.41
C PRO A 323 -25.90 5.83 13.71
N ARG A 324 -25.93 5.62 12.39
CA ARG A 324 -24.75 5.25 11.63
C ARG A 324 -23.74 6.40 11.53
N LEU A 325 -24.20 7.64 11.42
CA LEU A 325 -23.34 8.83 11.51
C LEU A 325 -22.62 8.89 12.86
N ALA A 326 -23.32 8.63 13.96
CA ALA A 326 -22.73 8.56 15.30
C ALA A 326 -21.65 7.47 15.38
N TYR A 327 -21.94 6.27 14.84
CA TYR A 327 -20.96 5.18 14.76
C TYR A 327 -19.71 5.58 13.97
N SER A 328 -19.89 6.08 12.74
CA SER A 328 -18.78 6.46 11.85
C SER A 328 -17.89 7.53 12.48
N LEU A 329 -18.50 8.53 13.12
CA LEU A 329 -17.75 9.58 13.82
C LEU A 329 -16.95 9.00 15.00
N GLY A 330 -17.51 8.05 15.75
CA GLY A 330 -16.79 7.34 16.82
C GLY A 330 -15.61 6.52 16.31
N VAL A 331 -15.80 5.81 15.20
CA VAL A 331 -14.73 5.03 14.54
C VAL A 331 -13.56 5.95 14.17
N GLU A 332 -13.81 7.04 13.45
CA GLU A 332 -12.70 7.91 13.01
C GLU A 332 -12.11 8.74 14.14
N ALA A 333 -12.92 9.08 15.14
CA ALA A 333 -12.44 9.70 16.37
C ALA A 333 -11.43 8.81 17.12
N SER A 334 -11.54 7.49 17.02
CA SER A 334 -10.54 6.58 17.59
C SER A 334 -9.17 6.71 16.91
N GLY A 335 -9.13 6.98 15.61
CA GLY A 335 -7.90 7.27 14.87
C GLY A 335 -7.27 8.59 15.31
N LEU A 336 -8.09 9.62 15.51
CA LEU A 336 -7.64 10.90 16.05
C LEU A 336 -7.10 10.79 17.49
N ILE A 337 -7.78 10.01 18.35
CA ILE A 337 -7.31 9.73 19.72
C ILE A 337 -5.99 8.95 19.66
N ALA A 338 -5.89 7.93 18.81
CA ALA A 338 -4.66 7.15 18.64
C ALA A 338 -3.49 8.05 18.21
N GLU A 339 -3.71 8.97 17.26
CA GLU A 339 -2.65 9.84 16.77
C GLU A 339 -2.23 10.92 17.79
N LYS A 340 -3.19 11.51 18.50
CA LYS A 340 -2.95 12.72 19.34
C LYS A 340 -2.77 12.42 20.83
N THR A 341 -2.96 11.18 21.27
CA THR A 341 -2.83 10.77 22.67
C THR A 341 -1.94 9.53 22.79
N PRO A 342 -1.49 9.17 24.02
CA PRO A 342 -0.77 7.90 24.24
C PRO A 342 -1.58 6.64 23.87
N PHE A 343 -2.88 6.78 23.52
CA PHE A 343 -3.68 5.66 23.03
C PHE A 343 -3.15 5.04 21.74
N GLY A 344 -2.41 5.77 20.89
CA GLY A 344 -1.81 5.18 19.68
C GLY A 344 -0.95 3.95 20.00
N LYS A 345 -0.18 4.04 21.08
CA LYS A 345 0.61 2.93 21.62
C LYS A 345 -0.25 1.77 22.11
N ALA A 346 -1.43 2.08 22.65
CA ALA A 346 -2.39 1.07 23.08
C ALA A 346 -3.02 0.38 21.87
N SER A 347 -3.37 1.14 20.83
CA SER A 347 -3.91 0.57 19.60
C SER A 347 -2.92 -0.35 18.89
N ASP A 348 -1.61 -0.06 18.94
CA ASP A 348 -0.58 -0.89 18.32
C ASP A 348 -0.47 -2.28 18.96
N VAL A 349 -0.75 -2.39 20.26
CA VAL A 349 -0.76 -3.68 20.97
C VAL A 349 -2.13 -4.35 21.00
N LEU A 350 -3.23 -3.60 20.77
CA LEU A 350 -4.59 -4.15 20.72
C LEU A 350 -4.85 -4.88 19.41
N PHE A 351 -5.83 -5.78 19.43
CA PHE A 351 -6.30 -6.41 18.21
C PHE A 351 -7.00 -5.42 17.26
N ASP A 352 -6.97 -5.74 15.96
CA ASP A 352 -7.89 -5.16 14.98
C ASP A 352 -9.33 -5.24 15.51
N GLY A 353 -10.04 -4.10 15.49
CA GLY A 353 -11.45 -4.02 15.89
C GLY A 353 -11.75 -3.12 17.09
N PHE A 354 -10.76 -2.55 17.78
CA PHE A 354 -11.05 -1.54 18.83
C PHE A 354 -11.89 -0.37 18.30
N GLN A 355 -11.68 0.03 17.04
CA GLN A 355 -12.46 1.07 16.36
C GLN A 355 -13.97 0.79 16.37
N PHE A 356 -14.37 -0.49 16.24
CA PHE A 356 -15.77 -0.91 16.34
C PHE A 356 -16.37 -0.51 17.69
N PHE A 357 -15.65 -0.74 18.79
CA PHE A 357 -16.10 -0.39 20.13
C PHE A 357 -16.13 1.11 20.39
N PHE A 358 -15.24 1.90 19.77
CA PHE A 358 -15.35 3.36 19.78
C PHE A 358 -16.60 3.86 19.03
N GLY A 359 -16.95 3.21 17.91
CA GLY A 359 -18.22 3.45 17.23
C GLY A 359 -19.43 3.15 18.12
N ILE A 360 -19.43 2.00 18.81
CA ILE A 360 -20.47 1.62 19.78
C ILE A 360 -20.54 2.61 20.96
N TRP A 361 -19.40 3.04 21.50
CA TRP A 361 -19.34 4.01 22.58
C TRP A 361 -19.90 5.37 22.13
N ALA A 362 -19.56 5.83 20.93
CA ALA A 362 -20.12 7.05 20.37
C ALA A 362 -21.66 6.97 20.21
N MET A 363 -22.18 5.84 19.70
CA MET A 363 -23.63 5.63 19.61
C MET A 363 -24.31 5.72 20.97
N LYS A 364 -23.77 5.04 22.00
CA LYS A 364 -24.32 5.11 23.37
C LYS A 364 -24.30 6.54 23.92
N LEU A 365 -23.19 7.26 23.79
CA LEU A 365 -23.09 8.65 24.27
C LEU A 365 -24.07 9.61 23.58
N LEU A 366 -24.41 9.32 22.32
CA LEU A 366 -25.27 10.17 21.50
C LEU A 366 -26.76 9.78 21.59
N GLY A 367 -27.12 8.75 22.37
CA GLY A 367 -28.50 8.34 22.64
C GLY A 367 -29.05 7.28 21.67
N PHE A 368 -28.17 6.47 21.07
CA PHE A 368 -28.50 5.36 20.15
C PHE A 368 -28.17 4.00 20.78
N GLU A 369 -28.48 3.81 22.06
CA GLU A 369 -28.23 2.58 22.79
C GLU A 369 -28.93 1.34 22.20
N PRO A 370 -30.20 1.40 21.72
CA PRO A 370 -30.85 0.26 21.09
C PRO A 370 -30.13 -0.23 19.83
N GLU A 371 -29.71 0.68 18.95
CA GLU A 371 -28.99 0.37 17.72
C GLU A 371 -27.56 -0.12 18.01
N ALA A 372 -26.91 0.44 19.04
CA ALA A 372 -25.62 -0.05 19.51
C ALA A 372 -25.72 -1.50 20.05
N ALA A 373 -26.78 -1.80 20.81
CA ALA A 373 -27.05 -3.15 21.30
C ALA A 373 -27.39 -4.13 20.16
N GLU A 374 -28.14 -3.69 19.15
CA GLU A 374 -28.41 -4.47 17.94
C GLU A 374 -27.11 -4.90 17.25
N MET A 375 -26.19 -3.96 17.01
CA MET A 375 -24.90 -4.25 16.38
C MET A 375 -24.06 -5.23 17.21
N LEU A 376 -23.95 -5.01 18.53
CA LEU A 376 -23.22 -5.90 19.43
C LEU A 376 -23.82 -7.32 19.46
N ASN A 377 -25.15 -7.43 19.54
CA ASN A 377 -25.85 -8.71 19.57
C ASN A 377 -25.70 -9.48 18.25
N ALA A 378 -25.67 -8.78 17.12
CA ALA A 378 -25.41 -9.39 15.82
C ALA A 378 -24.00 -10.00 15.76
N THR A 379 -22.98 -9.29 16.23
CA THR A 379 -21.60 -9.80 16.31
C THR A 379 -21.50 -11.03 17.22
N ASP A 380 -22.13 -10.99 18.39
CA ASP A 380 -22.12 -12.10 19.36
C ASP A 380 -22.85 -13.34 18.82
N ARG A 381 -24.01 -13.16 18.19
CA ARG A 381 -24.75 -14.26 17.55
C ARG A 381 -23.90 -14.94 16.49
N GLN A 382 -23.23 -14.19 15.63
CA GLN A 382 -22.37 -14.75 14.58
C GLN A 382 -21.19 -15.53 15.15
N PHE A 383 -20.55 -15.04 16.21
CA PHE A 383 -19.46 -15.77 16.86
C PHE A 383 -19.96 -17.12 17.39
N ARG A 384 -21.11 -17.14 18.06
CA ARG A 384 -21.73 -18.38 18.57
C ARG A 384 -22.12 -19.36 17.47
N GLU A 385 -22.68 -18.86 16.36
CA GLU A 385 -23.03 -19.68 15.19
C GLU A 385 -21.80 -20.36 14.56
N ASN A 386 -20.60 -19.78 14.74
CA ASN A 386 -19.34 -20.30 14.20
C ASN A 386 -18.37 -20.82 15.28
N ALA A 387 -18.84 -21.00 16.51
CA ALA A 387 -18.01 -21.31 17.68
C ALA A 387 -17.09 -22.53 17.48
N GLN A 388 -17.59 -23.60 16.85
CA GLN A 388 -16.81 -24.82 16.58
C GLN A 388 -15.55 -24.56 15.75
N ALA A 389 -15.56 -23.56 14.87
CA ALA A 389 -14.43 -23.19 14.04
C ALA A 389 -13.61 -22.03 14.63
N GLU A 390 -14.24 -21.13 15.37
CA GLU A 390 -13.61 -19.89 15.84
C GLU A 390 -13.08 -19.92 17.28
N GLU A 391 -13.71 -20.65 18.20
CA GLU A 391 -13.24 -20.76 19.59
C GLU A 391 -11.86 -21.41 19.70
N PRO A 392 -11.54 -22.50 18.96
CA PRO A 392 -10.23 -23.16 19.07
C PRO A 392 -9.06 -22.36 18.49
N ILE A 393 -9.30 -21.20 17.87
CA ILE A 393 -8.27 -20.43 17.18
C ILE A 393 -7.29 -19.84 18.20
N ASP A 394 -6.02 -20.24 18.10
CA ASP A 394 -4.95 -19.62 18.86
C ASP A 394 -4.53 -18.28 18.23
N ILE A 395 -5.04 -17.18 18.81
CA ILE A 395 -4.79 -15.82 18.31
C ILE A 395 -3.32 -15.40 18.40
N ALA A 396 -2.49 -16.05 19.22
CA ALA A 396 -1.04 -15.78 19.28
C ALA A 396 -0.27 -16.36 18.08
N ARG A 397 -0.87 -17.30 17.34
CA ARG A 397 -0.27 -17.98 16.19
C ARG A 397 -0.83 -17.50 14.84
N VAL A 398 -1.85 -16.64 14.85
CA VAL A 398 -2.49 -16.13 13.63
C VAL A 398 -1.63 -15.04 12.98
N TYR A 399 -1.28 -15.24 11.71
CA TYR A 399 -0.67 -14.22 10.85
C TYR A 399 -1.67 -13.79 9.77
N GLU A 400 -2.08 -12.51 9.77
CA GLU A 400 -2.91 -11.87 8.73
C GLU A 400 -4.24 -12.58 8.39
N GLN A 401 -4.92 -13.18 9.37
CA GLN A 401 -6.26 -13.73 9.19
C GLN A 401 -7.26 -13.08 10.14
N ARG A 402 -8.32 -12.50 9.56
CA ARG A 402 -9.41 -11.91 10.33
C ARG A 402 -10.29 -13.00 10.91
N TYR A 403 -10.52 -12.91 12.22
CA TYR A 403 -11.43 -13.76 12.99
C TYR A 403 -12.27 -12.89 13.91
N ARG A 404 -13.40 -13.40 14.40
CA ARG A 404 -14.23 -12.63 15.34
C ARG A 404 -13.81 -12.82 16.79
N LYS A 405 -13.00 -13.85 17.10
CA LYS A 405 -12.47 -14.11 18.45
C LYS A 405 -11.81 -12.88 19.11
N PRO A 406 -10.95 -12.09 18.43
CA PRO A 406 -10.42 -10.85 19.01
C PRO A 406 -11.47 -9.81 19.41
N ILE A 407 -12.53 -9.64 18.59
CA ILE A 407 -13.64 -8.74 18.89
C ILE A 407 -14.44 -9.28 20.09
N TRP A 408 -14.68 -10.59 20.13
CA TRP A 408 -15.34 -11.24 21.28
C TRP A 408 -14.53 -11.09 22.57
N ILE A 409 -13.20 -11.25 22.53
CA ILE A 409 -12.31 -11.01 23.67
C ILE A 409 -12.45 -9.58 24.17
N LEU A 410 -12.33 -8.59 23.28
CA LEU A 410 -12.42 -7.19 23.67
C LEU A 410 -13.81 -6.84 24.23
N LYS A 411 -14.88 -7.43 23.68
CA LYS A 411 -16.23 -7.32 24.25
C LYS A 411 -16.28 -7.86 25.68
N ALA A 412 -15.79 -9.08 25.91
CA ALA A 412 -15.81 -9.70 27.23
C ALA A 412 -15.04 -8.87 28.28
N LEU A 413 -13.90 -8.31 27.88
CA LEU A 413 -13.10 -7.41 28.72
C LEU A 413 -13.83 -6.10 29.01
N LEU A 414 -14.47 -5.47 28.02
CA LEU A 414 -15.25 -4.25 28.22
C LEU A 414 -16.51 -4.49 29.08
N GLU A 415 -17.15 -5.65 28.95
CA GLU A 415 -18.28 -6.03 29.82
C GLU A 415 -17.84 -6.24 31.27
N LYS A 416 -16.65 -6.83 31.50
CA LYS A 416 -16.10 -7.07 32.85
C LYS A 416 -15.55 -5.80 33.49
N TYR A 417 -14.82 -4.98 32.75
CA TYR A 417 -14.03 -3.88 33.30
C TYR A 417 -14.54 -2.47 32.96
N GLY A 418 -15.47 -2.34 32.01
CA GLY A 418 -16.06 -1.06 31.59
C GLY A 418 -15.30 -0.33 30.48
N ASP A 419 -15.98 0.65 29.86
CA ASP A 419 -15.47 1.44 28.72
C ASP A 419 -14.25 2.33 29.07
N ASP A 420 -13.95 2.53 30.37
CA ASP A 420 -12.74 3.24 30.82
C ASP A 420 -11.46 2.39 30.70
N LEU A 421 -11.56 1.12 30.29
CA LEU A 421 -10.41 0.25 29.98
C LEU A 421 -9.43 0.91 29.00
N PHE A 422 -9.93 1.52 27.92
CA PHE A 422 -9.08 2.22 26.95
C PHE A 422 -8.28 3.37 27.57
N VAL A 423 -8.89 4.08 28.53
CA VAL A 423 -8.26 5.19 29.26
C VAL A 423 -7.28 4.68 30.32
N ARG A 424 -7.51 3.51 30.91
CA ARG A 424 -6.55 2.88 31.82
C ARG A 424 -5.33 2.34 31.08
N LEU A 425 -5.52 1.81 29.87
CA LEU A 425 -4.44 1.35 29.00
C LEU A 425 -3.44 2.46 28.70
N THR A 426 -3.89 3.68 28.42
CA THR A 426 -2.98 4.81 28.16
C THR A 426 -2.10 5.18 29.36
N LYS A 427 -2.52 4.85 30.58
CA LYS A 427 -1.77 5.17 31.82
C LYS A 427 -0.66 4.17 32.14
N VAL A 428 -0.73 2.96 31.58
CA VAL A 428 0.26 1.90 31.86
C VAL A 428 1.33 1.77 30.77
N LEU A 429 1.14 2.45 29.64
CA LEU A 429 2.09 2.54 28.55
C LEU A 429 3.11 3.67 28.81
N SER A 430 4.38 3.44 28.48
CA SER A 430 5.44 4.45 28.60
C SER A 430 5.21 5.64 27.64
N GLU A 431 5.72 6.82 28.00
CA GLU A 431 5.67 8.04 27.16
C GLU A 431 6.58 7.97 25.91
N LYS A 432 7.55 7.05 25.81
CA LYS A 432 8.38 6.88 24.61
C LYS A 432 7.93 5.66 23.78
N ASP A 433 7.83 5.83 22.45
CA ASP A 433 7.43 4.76 21.53
C ASP A 433 8.44 3.58 21.52
N SER A 434 9.73 3.85 21.74
CA SER A 434 10.77 2.83 21.89
C SER A 434 10.63 1.94 23.13
N ASP A 435 9.79 2.35 24.08
CA ASP A 435 9.75 1.75 25.40
C ASP A 435 8.60 0.75 25.55
N THR A 436 7.63 0.66 24.62
CA THR A 436 6.49 -0.26 24.75
C THR A 436 6.86 -1.74 24.58
N GLU A 437 7.94 -2.01 23.85
CA GLU A 437 8.45 -3.37 23.59
C GLU A 437 9.76 -3.64 24.33
N LYS A 438 10.26 -2.66 25.07
CA LYS A 438 11.54 -2.75 25.79
C LYS A 438 11.52 -3.95 26.72
N ASN A 439 12.60 -4.74 26.67
CA ASN A 439 12.81 -5.95 27.46
C ASN A 439 11.78 -7.08 27.22
N MET A 440 11.02 -7.02 26.11
CA MET A 440 10.04 -8.03 25.70
C MET A 440 10.36 -8.53 24.28
N PRO A 441 11.46 -9.26 24.06
CA PRO A 441 11.92 -9.66 22.72
C PRO A 441 10.88 -10.44 21.90
N ASP A 442 10.69 -10.06 20.62
CA ASP A 442 9.73 -10.63 19.66
C ASP A 442 9.95 -12.12 19.36
N THR A 443 11.16 -12.61 19.61
CA THR A 443 11.55 -14.00 19.34
C THR A 443 10.85 -14.96 20.31
N THR A 444 10.65 -14.59 21.58
CA THR A 444 9.92 -15.43 22.54
C THR A 444 8.49 -14.92 22.77
N PHE A 445 8.34 -13.61 23.01
CA PHE A 445 7.05 -13.02 23.38
C PHE A 445 6.31 -12.53 22.14
N SER A 446 5.08 -13.01 21.95
CA SER A 446 4.22 -12.59 20.85
C SER A 446 3.65 -11.19 21.09
N SER A 447 3.11 -10.56 20.04
CA SER A 447 2.31 -9.33 20.18
C SER A 447 1.11 -9.53 21.11
N VAL A 448 0.53 -10.74 21.15
CA VAL A 448 -0.54 -11.11 22.05
C VAL A 448 -0.07 -11.19 23.50
N ASP A 449 1.14 -11.67 23.78
CA ASP A 449 1.70 -11.67 25.14
C ASP A 449 1.86 -10.24 25.68
N ARG A 450 2.33 -9.32 24.83
CA ARG A 450 2.41 -7.88 25.17
C ARG A 450 1.05 -7.28 25.43
N LEU A 451 0.06 -7.62 24.59
CA LEU A 451 -1.31 -7.19 24.78
C LEU A 451 -1.86 -7.63 26.14
N ILE A 452 -1.71 -8.92 26.45
CA ILE A 452 -2.17 -9.49 27.73
C ILE A 452 -1.48 -8.80 28.90
N TYR A 453 -0.17 -8.57 28.81
CA TYR A 453 0.59 -7.83 29.82
C TYR A 453 0.03 -6.42 30.06
N TYR A 454 -0.18 -5.63 29.01
CA TYR A 454 -0.67 -4.25 29.14
C TYR A 454 -2.13 -4.20 29.62
N LEU A 455 -2.99 -5.11 29.14
CA LEU A 455 -4.34 -5.25 29.66
C LEU A 455 -4.33 -5.61 31.14
N SER A 456 -3.51 -6.58 31.54
CA SER A 456 -3.38 -7.04 32.92
C SER A 456 -2.95 -5.91 33.86
N ARG A 457 -1.96 -5.11 33.44
CA ARG A 457 -1.54 -3.91 34.19
C ARG A 457 -2.62 -2.84 34.24
N ALA A 458 -3.37 -2.64 33.16
CA ALA A 458 -4.44 -1.64 33.10
C ALA A 458 -5.62 -1.99 34.02
N VAL A 459 -5.94 -3.28 34.18
CA VAL A 459 -7.04 -3.74 35.03
C VAL A 459 -6.61 -4.15 36.44
N GLY A 460 -5.29 -4.32 36.66
CA GLY A 460 -4.74 -4.77 37.95
C GLY A 460 -5.01 -6.24 38.27
N GLU A 461 -5.23 -7.08 37.25
CA GLU A 461 -5.53 -8.51 37.34
C GLU A 461 -4.68 -9.26 36.30
N ASP A 462 -4.11 -10.41 36.66
CA ASP A 462 -3.38 -11.25 35.71
C ASP A 462 -4.35 -11.95 34.74
N LEU A 463 -4.29 -11.57 33.47
CA LEU A 463 -5.17 -12.10 32.43
C LEU A 463 -4.57 -13.31 31.69
N PHE A 464 -3.29 -13.65 31.88
CA PHE A 464 -2.66 -14.78 31.19
C PHE A 464 -3.44 -16.10 31.37
N PRO A 465 -3.91 -16.47 32.58
CA PRO A 465 -4.68 -17.70 32.77
C PRO A 465 -6.00 -17.72 31.99
N TRP A 466 -6.68 -16.57 31.86
CA TRP A 466 -7.94 -16.49 31.11
C TRP A 466 -7.72 -16.63 29.61
N PHE A 467 -6.64 -16.05 29.08
CA PHE A 467 -6.26 -16.22 27.67
C PHE A 467 -5.86 -17.67 27.35
N GLU A 468 -5.17 -18.34 28.28
CA GLU A 468 -4.85 -19.77 28.18
C GLU A 468 -6.13 -20.63 28.18
N GLU A 469 -7.10 -20.36 29.07
CA GLU A 469 -8.37 -21.07 29.15
C GLU A 469 -9.16 -21.02 27.83
N ILE A 470 -9.15 -19.88 27.15
CA ILE A 470 -9.82 -19.72 25.85
C ILE A 470 -8.97 -20.25 24.69
N GLY A 471 -7.86 -20.95 24.93
CA GLY A 471 -7.05 -21.61 23.91
C GLY A 471 -6.06 -20.69 23.18
N THR A 472 -5.51 -19.69 23.86
CA THR A 472 -4.42 -18.85 23.35
C THR A 472 -3.08 -19.33 23.92
N THR A 473 -2.06 -19.52 23.09
CA THR A 473 -0.70 -19.81 23.59
C THR A 473 -0.16 -18.56 24.27
N VAL A 474 0.32 -18.69 25.50
CA VAL A 474 0.80 -17.57 26.32
C VAL A 474 2.20 -17.79 26.88
N HIS A 475 2.97 -16.71 26.99
CA HIS A 475 4.25 -16.62 27.70
C HIS A 475 4.13 -15.50 28.74
N PRO A 476 3.76 -15.84 29.99
CA PRO A 476 3.45 -14.85 31.02
C PRO A 476 4.59 -13.85 31.25
N LEU A 477 4.28 -12.56 31.11
CA LEU A 477 5.18 -11.47 31.44
C LEU A 477 4.93 -10.96 32.87
N PRO A 478 5.98 -10.58 33.62
CA PRO A 478 5.83 -10.02 34.97
C PRO A 478 4.95 -8.77 34.97
N LEU A 479 4.00 -8.63 35.89
CA LEU A 479 3.11 -7.45 35.96
C LEU A 479 3.78 -6.20 36.58
N LEU A 480 5.07 -6.00 36.28
CA LEU A 480 5.91 -4.89 36.71
C LEU A 480 6.13 -3.92 35.54
N PRO A 481 6.47 -2.64 35.77
CA PRO A 481 6.89 -1.74 34.70
C PRO A 481 8.03 -2.35 33.87
N ASN A 482 7.91 -2.36 32.55
CA ASN A 482 8.83 -3.07 31.67
C ASN A 482 10.23 -2.45 31.58
N ASP A 483 10.40 -1.26 32.13
CA ASP A 483 11.65 -0.55 32.30
C ASP A 483 12.28 -0.73 33.70
N SER A 484 11.62 -1.42 34.63
CA SER A 484 12.16 -1.69 35.97
C SER A 484 13.19 -2.83 35.97
N ASP A 485 14.19 -2.71 36.85
CA ASP A 485 15.22 -3.74 37.03
C ASP A 485 14.61 -5.08 37.47
N GLU A 486 13.56 -5.04 38.29
CA GLU A 486 12.83 -6.23 38.73
C GLU A 486 12.14 -6.94 37.56
N PHE A 487 11.50 -6.19 36.65
CA PHE A 487 10.91 -6.78 35.43
C PHE A 487 11.97 -7.47 34.58
N VAL A 488 13.11 -6.79 34.35
CA VAL A 488 14.22 -7.35 33.57
C VAL A 488 14.76 -8.63 34.22
N ALA A 489 14.93 -8.63 35.55
CA ALA A 489 15.39 -9.79 36.29
C ALA A 489 14.41 -10.97 36.19
N GLU A 490 13.11 -10.71 36.29
CA GLU A 490 12.08 -11.75 36.18
C GLU A 490 11.96 -12.32 34.77
N VAL A 491 12.00 -11.47 33.72
CA VAL A 491 12.02 -11.92 32.33
C VAL A 491 13.27 -12.77 32.05
N ARG A 492 14.46 -12.31 32.47
CA ARG A 492 15.69 -13.09 32.36
C ARG A 492 15.59 -14.42 33.10
N GLY A 493 15.00 -14.42 34.29
CA GLY A 493 14.76 -15.63 35.07
C GLY A 493 13.81 -16.60 34.35
N TYR A 494 12.76 -16.09 33.72
CA TYR A 494 11.81 -16.86 32.92
C TYR A 494 12.49 -17.50 31.69
N LEU A 495 13.22 -16.72 30.90
CA LEU A 495 13.95 -17.22 29.73
C LEU A 495 15.01 -18.27 30.13
N ASN A 496 15.73 -18.06 31.23
CA ASN A 496 16.67 -19.05 31.77
C ASN A 496 15.99 -20.35 32.18
N ARG A 497 14.78 -20.29 32.77
CA ARG A 497 14.00 -21.50 33.08
C ARG A 497 13.59 -22.22 31.80
N MET A 498 13.12 -21.48 30.78
CA MET A 498 12.75 -22.08 29.49
C MET A 498 13.92 -22.83 28.84
N ILE A 499 15.11 -22.23 28.81
CA ILE A 499 16.33 -22.84 28.23
C ILE A 499 16.67 -24.18 28.88
N ARG A 500 16.40 -24.31 30.19
CA ARG A 500 16.73 -25.49 31.00
C ARG A 500 15.62 -26.54 31.02
N ASP A 501 14.41 -26.19 30.61
CA ASP A 501 13.25 -27.08 30.62
C ASP A 501 13.29 -28.01 29.41
N THR A 502 13.53 -29.30 29.65
CA THR A 502 13.61 -30.33 28.61
C THR A 502 12.25 -30.74 28.06
N SER A 503 11.14 -30.28 28.64
CA SER A 503 9.79 -30.50 28.11
C SER A 503 9.40 -29.49 27.02
N ILE A 504 10.14 -28.37 26.93
CA ILE A 504 9.95 -27.34 25.92
C ILE A 504 10.69 -27.74 24.63
N GLY A 505 10.07 -27.46 23.48
CA GLY A 505 10.67 -27.70 22.17
C GLY A 505 11.99 -26.97 21.98
N THR A 506 12.93 -27.61 21.29
CA THR A 506 14.29 -27.09 21.06
C THR A 506 14.28 -25.71 20.40
N SER A 507 13.39 -25.45 19.43
CA SER A 507 13.26 -24.12 18.82
C SER A 507 12.85 -23.03 19.82
N ASP A 508 11.93 -23.28 20.75
CA ASP A 508 11.54 -22.28 21.76
C ASP A 508 12.68 -22.03 22.76
N ARG A 509 13.49 -23.05 23.06
CA ARG A 509 14.70 -22.89 23.87
C ARG A 509 15.76 -22.05 23.16
N ILE A 510 15.90 -22.18 21.84
CA ILE A 510 16.77 -21.32 21.01
C ILE A 510 16.25 -19.88 21.00
N ASP A 511 14.95 -19.70 20.76
CA ASP A 511 14.31 -18.38 20.77
C ASP A 511 14.51 -17.69 22.14
N ALA A 512 14.48 -18.43 23.24
CA ALA A 512 14.77 -17.92 24.57
C ALA A 512 16.24 -17.48 24.76
N ILE A 513 17.20 -18.17 24.14
CA ILE A 513 18.61 -17.72 24.12
C ILE A 513 18.74 -16.43 23.31
N ASP A 514 18.19 -16.39 22.10
CA ASP A 514 18.24 -15.20 21.25
C ASP A 514 17.58 -13.99 21.96
N SER A 515 16.42 -14.20 22.60
CA SER A 515 15.74 -13.24 23.46
C SER A 515 16.59 -12.75 24.64
N LEU A 516 17.32 -13.63 25.33
CA LEU A 516 18.22 -13.20 26.41
C LEU A 516 19.33 -12.28 25.91
N LEU A 517 19.85 -12.53 24.71
CA LEU A 517 20.91 -11.73 24.10
C LEU A 517 20.42 -10.35 23.62
N GLU A 518 19.13 -10.22 23.30
CA GLU A 518 18.49 -8.95 22.92
C GLU A 518 18.25 -8.01 24.12
N ILE A 519 18.03 -8.55 25.32
CA ILE A 519 17.81 -7.76 26.54
C ILE A 519 19.15 -7.18 27.01
N ALA A 520 19.46 -5.98 26.50
CA ALA A 520 20.69 -5.25 26.77
C ALA A 520 20.97 -5.13 28.27
N ASP A 521 22.16 -5.53 28.69
CA ASP A 521 22.65 -5.27 30.04
C ASP A 521 23.45 -3.97 30.04
N GLU A 522 22.96 -2.92 30.71
CA GLU A 522 23.72 -1.66 30.85
C GLU A 522 25.06 -1.87 31.59
N SER A 523 25.18 -2.90 32.43
CA SER A 523 26.45 -3.37 33.00
C SER A 523 27.41 -3.97 31.97
N GLU A 524 26.91 -4.60 30.90
CA GLU A 524 27.76 -5.24 29.89
C GLU A 524 28.41 -4.26 28.90
N HIS A 525 27.82 -3.08 28.70
CA HIS A 525 28.51 -2.00 27.98
C HIS A 525 29.80 -1.56 28.70
N ARG A 526 29.88 -1.73 30.04
CA ARG A 526 31.13 -1.54 30.79
C ARG A 526 32.06 -2.76 30.70
N ILE A 527 31.51 -3.98 30.73
CA ILE A 527 32.28 -5.25 30.65
C ILE A 527 32.94 -5.43 29.27
N SER A 528 32.40 -4.84 28.20
CA SER A 528 32.99 -4.79 26.85
C SER A 528 34.42 -4.22 26.79
N THR A 529 34.92 -3.57 27.85
CA THR A 529 36.30 -3.08 27.93
C THR A 529 37.27 -4.02 28.66
N CYS A 530 36.79 -5.08 29.31
CA CYS A 530 37.58 -6.07 30.04
C CYS A 530 37.35 -7.50 29.49
N ARG A 531 38.27 -7.98 28.63
CA ARG A 531 38.19 -9.30 27.95
C ARG A 531 38.07 -10.52 28.87
N ASP A 532 38.52 -10.42 30.14
CA ASP A 532 38.61 -11.56 31.06
C ASP A 532 37.28 -11.87 31.77
N GLU A 533 36.43 -10.86 32.03
CA GLU A 533 35.13 -11.05 32.69
C GLU A 533 34.08 -11.66 31.75
N ALA A 534 34.13 -11.32 30.44
CA ALA A 534 33.22 -11.87 29.43
C ALA A 534 33.43 -13.37 29.14
N THR A 535 34.60 -13.93 29.47
CA THR A 535 34.92 -15.35 29.26
C THR A 535 34.87 -16.20 30.52
N SER A 536 34.76 -15.60 31.71
CA SER A 536 34.63 -16.39 32.95
C SER A 536 33.43 -17.36 32.93
N PRO A 537 32.27 -17.02 32.34
CA PRO A 537 31.14 -17.95 32.23
C PRO A 537 31.39 -19.18 31.33
N LEU A 538 32.36 -19.12 30.40
CA LEU A 538 32.72 -20.26 29.53
C LEU A 538 33.35 -21.43 30.29
N HIS A 539 33.88 -21.18 31.49
CA HIS A 539 34.58 -22.17 32.31
C HIS A 539 33.77 -22.64 33.53
N THR A 540 32.48 -22.31 33.57
CA THR A 540 31.57 -22.75 34.63
C THR A 540 31.26 -24.24 34.51
N ALA A 541 30.85 -24.86 35.62
CA ALA A 541 30.36 -26.25 35.59
C ALA A 541 28.94 -26.35 35.01
N ASP A 542 28.22 -25.23 34.92
CA ASP A 542 26.86 -25.21 34.39
C ASP A 542 26.87 -25.14 32.85
N ARG A 543 26.52 -26.26 32.24
CA ARG A 543 26.46 -26.40 30.78
C ARG A 543 25.56 -25.38 30.08
N TYR A 544 24.49 -24.90 30.71
CA TYR A 544 23.60 -23.91 30.13
C TYR A 544 24.18 -22.49 30.22
N GLU A 545 24.91 -22.17 31.30
CA GLU A 545 25.64 -20.90 31.39
C GLU A 545 26.75 -20.83 30.34
N ARG A 546 27.50 -21.94 30.14
CA ARG A 546 28.49 -22.04 29.06
C ARG A 546 27.84 -21.86 27.68
N LEU A 547 26.68 -22.48 27.43
CA LEU A 547 25.95 -22.34 26.16
C LEU A 547 25.55 -20.89 25.89
N ILE A 548 24.93 -20.22 26.86
CA ILE A 548 24.49 -18.81 26.72
C ILE A 548 25.70 -17.89 26.47
N ALA A 549 26.79 -18.10 27.23
CA ALA A 549 28.02 -17.34 27.04
C ALA A 549 28.67 -17.58 25.67
N ALA A 550 28.69 -18.83 25.20
CA ALA A 550 29.18 -19.17 23.87
C ALA A 550 28.30 -18.57 22.76
N ALA A 551 26.98 -18.61 22.91
CA ALA A 551 26.03 -17.99 21.97
C ALA A 551 26.25 -16.47 21.82
N LYS A 552 26.58 -15.79 22.92
CA LYS A 552 26.93 -14.37 22.88
C LYS A 552 28.21 -14.10 22.08
N LEU A 553 29.23 -14.92 22.32
CA LEU A 553 30.56 -14.75 21.71
C LEU A 553 30.60 -15.19 20.25
N ILE A 554 29.81 -16.20 19.87
CA ILE A 554 29.77 -16.67 18.48
C ILE A 554 29.15 -15.63 17.54
N ASN A 555 28.19 -14.81 18.02
CA ASN A 555 27.66 -13.66 17.28
C ASN A 555 28.71 -12.58 16.99
N SER A 556 29.84 -12.60 17.72
CA SER A 556 31.00 -11.72 17.49
C SER A 556 32.15 -12.42 16.76
N CYS A 557 31.91 -13.62 16.20
CA CYS A 557 32.90 -14.47 15.54
C CYS A 557 34.13 -14.79 16.42
N ASP A 558 33.93 -15.04 17.72
CA ASP A 558 35.02 -15.42 18.64
C ASP A 558 35.23 -16.95 18.67
N ASP A 559 36.41 -17.40 18.22
CA ASP A 559 36.78 -18.82 18.13
C ASP A 559 36.70 -19.58 19.47
N ARG A 560 36.80 -18.88 20.61
CA ARG A 560 36.66 -19.50 21.93
C ARG A 560 35.27 -20.10 22.14
N ALA A 561 34.24 -19.51 21.53
CA ALA A 561 32.88 -20.03 21.56
C ALA A 561 32.77 -21.37 20.84
N VAL A 562 33.43 -21.52 19.68
CA VAL A 562 33.40 -22.74 18.86
C VAL A 562 33.90 -23.93 19.67
N LYS A 563 35.05 -23.78 20.33
CA LYS A 563 35.63 -24.85 21.15
C LYS A 563 34.71 -25.30 22.30
N VAL A 564 34.11 -24.34 23.01
CA VAL A 564 33.19 -24.64 24.13
C VAL A 564 31.92 -25.33 23.63
N LEU A 565 31.40 -24.92 22.47
CA LEU A 565 30.27 -25.57 21.83
C LEU A 565 30.62 -27.01 21.41
N GLU A 566 31.79 -27.25 20.80
CA GLU A 566 32.25 -28.60 20.49
C GLU A 566 32.34 -29.49 21.74
N GLU A 567 32.91 -28.99 22.84
CA GLU A 567 32.94 -29.70 24.14
C GLU A 567 31.51 -30.02 24.66
N LEU A 568 30.59 -29.05 24.57
CA LEU A 568 29.18 -29.23 24.98
C LEU A 568 28.47 -30.33 24.20
N THR A 569 28.84 -30.61 22.95
CA THR A 569 28.24 -31.71 22.18
C THR A 569 28.59 -33.10 22.72
N LEU A 570 29.71 -33.23 23.43
CA LEU A 570 30.23 -34.50 23.95
C LEU A 570 29.81 -34.75 25.40
N GLU A 571 29.56 -33.69 26.17
CA GLU A 571 29.32 -33.76 27.62
C GLU A 571 27.84 -33.88 28.02
N ALA A 572 26.90 -33.58 27.11
CA ALA A 572 25.50 -33.38 27.46
C ALA A 572 24.62 -34.63 27.28
N GLU A 573 23.91 -35.01 28.34
CA GLU A 573 22.83 -36.01 28.33
C GLU A 573 21.46 -35.41 27.91
N ASP A 574 21.41 -34.14 27.53
CA ASP A 574 20.20 -33.43 27.06
C ASP A 574 20.27 -33.30 25.53
N ASP A 575 19.49 -34.14 24.83
CA ASP A 575 19.43 -34.15 23.36
C ASP A 575 19.06 -32.79 22.77
N GLY A 576 18.20 -32.03 23.45
CA GLY A 576 17.82 -30.68 23.03
C GLY A 576 18.98 -29.69 23.18
N LEU A 577 19.79 -29.78 24.24
CA LEU A 577 21.00 -28.98 24.37
C LEU A 577 21.98 -29.26 23.23
N VAL A 578 22.23 -30.55 22.95
CA VAL A 578 23.13 -30.94 21.84
C VAL A 578 22.60 -30.40 20.51
N ALA A 579 21.29 -30.47 20.27
CA ALA A 579 20.66 -29.88 19.09
C ALA A 579 20.89 -28.36 18.99
N MET A 580 20.68 -27.60 20.07
CA MET A 580 20.94 -26.16 20.10
C MET A 580 22.38 -25.83 19.73
N VAL A 581 23.34 -26.55 20.33
CA VAL A 581 24.78 -26.39 20.10
C VAL A 581 25.16 -26.68 18.65
N VAL A 582 24.71 -27.83 18.12
CA VAL A 582 25.00 -28.26 16.75
C VAL A 582 24.47 -27.25 15.74
N LEU A 583 23.24 -26.75 15.94
CA LEU A 583 22.68 -25.72 15.07
C LEU A 583 23.51 -24.43 15.10
N MET A 584 23.96 -23.98 16.28
CA MET A 584 24.82 -22.80 16.42
C MET A 584 26.17 -22.96 15.70
N LEU A 585 26.79 -24.14 15.80
CA LEU A 585 28.04 -24.45 15.09
C LEU A 585 27.85 -24.45 13.57
N VAL A 586 26.78 -25.07 13.05
CA VAL A 586 26.49 -25.07 11.60
C VAL A 586 26.18 -23.66 11.07
N ARG A 587 25.42 -22.85 11.83
CA ARG A 587 25.17 -21.44 11.49
C ARG A 587 26.45 -20.63 11.30
N ASN A 588 27.55 -21.04 11.93
CA ASN A 588 28.85 -20.37 11.90
C ASN A 588 29.92 -21.11 11.07
N GLY A 589 29.49 -22.00 10.18
CA GLY A 589 30.41 -22.65 9.22
C GLY A 589 31.18 -23.85 9.78
N GLY A 590 30.61 -24.56 10.76
CA GLY A 590 31.15 -25.83 11.26
C GLY A 590 31.42 -26.85 10.14
N GLY A 591 32.43 -27.70 10.35
CA GLY A 591 32.86 -28.71 9.36
C GLY A 591 31.88 -29.87 9.18
N ASP A 592 32.20 -30.76 8.24
CA ASP A 592 31.34 -31.87 7.80
C ASP A 592 30.85 -32.75 8.96
N GLU A 593 31.68 -32.99 9.98
CA GLU A 593 31.30 -33.80 11.16
C GLU A 593 30.13 -33.20 11.96
N VAL A 594 30.06 -31.87 12.06
CA VAL A 594 28.97 -31.15 12.73
C VAL A 594 27.70 -31.19 11.87
N VAL A 595 27.85 -31.11 10.54
CA VAL A 595 26.75 -31.23 9.58
C VAL A 595 26.13 -32.63 9.63
N ASP A 596 26.95 -33.68 9.70
CA ASP A 596 26.47 -35.06 9.85
C ASP A 596 25.70 -35.23 11.16
N ARG A 597 26.21 -34.64 12.26
CA ARG A 597 25.53 -34.65 13.55
C ARG A 597 24.18 -33.91 13.51
N LEU A 598 24.09 -32.80 12.76
CA LEU A 598 22.83 -32.08 12.54
C LEU A 598 21.80 -32.99 11.86
N VAL A 599 22.21 -33.71 10.82
CA VAL A 599 21.36 -34.66 10.06
C VAL A 599 20.86 -35.81 10.94
N GLU A 600 21.70 -36.28 11.86
CA GLU A 600 21.36 -37.37 12.79
C GLU A 600 20.31 -36.94 13.82
N ILE A 601 20.48 -35.75 14.43
CA ILE A 601 19.64 -35.30 15.55
C ILE A 601 18.31 -34.69 15.08
N ALA A 602 18.31 -33.97 13.96
CA ALA A 602 17.14 -33.21 13.50
C ALA A 602 15.80 -33.99 13.45
N PRO A 603 15.73 -35.28 13.04
CA PRO A 603 14.48 -36.04 12.98
C PRO A 603 13.76 -36.21 14.33
N HIS A 604 14.48 -36.04 15.43
CA HIS A 604 13.97 -36.18 16.80
C HIS A 604 13.60 -34.84 17.44
N GLN A 605 13.75 -33.73 16.70
CA GLN A 605 13.46 -32.38 17.17
C GLN A 605 12.14 -31.86 16.59
N ASP A 606 11.67 -30.72 17.11
CA ASP A 606 10.46 -30.07 16.62
C ASP A 606 10.56 -29.63 15.15
N TYR A 607 9.41 -29.42 14.50
CA TYR A 607 9.37 -29.13 13.07
C TYR A 607 10.06 -27.82 12.68
N ARG A 608 10.12 -26.81 13.57
CA ARG A 608 10.85 -25.56 13.29
C ARG A 608 12.35 -25.80 13.22
N TYR A 609 12.88 -26.69 14.04
CA TYR A 609 14.29 -27.11 14.00
C TYR A 609 14.59 -27.90 12.71
N GLN A 610 13.70 -28.82 12.34
CA GLN A 610 13.83 -29.61 11.11
C GLN A 610 13.82 -28.71 9.86
N LEU A 611 12.92 -27.72 9.80
CA LEU A 611 12.85 -26.76 8.69
C LEU A 611 14.13 -25.95 8.54
N GLU A 612 14.71 -25.48 9.65
CA GLU A 612 15.98 -24.77 9.61
C GLU A 612 17.13 -25.67 9.16
N THR A 613 17.15 -26.92 9.64
CA THR A 613 18.11 -27.93 9.20
C THR A 613 18.04 -28.11 7.68
N GLY A 614 16.84 -28.30 7.12
CA GLY A 614 16.66 -28.42 5.68
C GLY A 614 17.21 -27.24 4.89
N TYR A 615 16.94 -26.02 5.36
CA TYR A 615 17.41 -24.80 4.72
C TYR A 615 18.94 -24.63 4.78
N LEU A 616 19.57 -24.94 5.92
CA LEU A 616 21.03 -24.88 6.05
C LEU A 616 21.72 -25.93 5.17
N LEU A 617 21.20 -27.16 5.14
CA LEU A 617 21.70 -28.23 4.27
C LEU A 617 21.56 -27.88 2.79
N GLU A 618 20.45 -27.24 2.39
CA GLU A 618 20.24 -26.78 1.01
C GLU A 618 21.29 -25.74 0.59
N LYS A 619 21.62 -24.79 1.48
CA LYS A 619 22.64 -23.76 1.20
C LYS A 619 24.02 -24.32 0.87
N ILE A 620 24.41 -25.42 1.52
CA ILE A 620 25.69 -26.09 1.28
C ILE A 620 25.60 -27.20 0.23
N GLY A 621 24.42 -27.39 -0.40
CA GLY A 621 24.22 -28.41 -1.43
C GLY A 621 24.20 -29.85 -0.92
N HIS A 622 23.93 -30.06 0.37
CA HIS A 622 23.95 -31.40 0.97
C HIS A 622 22.74 -32.25 0.53
N PRO A 623 22.93 -33.51 0.07
CA PRO A 623 21.86 -34.30 -0.54
C PRO A 623 20.69 -34.62 0.42
N THR A 624 20.97 -34.68 1.73
CA THR A 624 19.95 -34.94 2.76
C THR A 624 19.01 -33.76 3.00
N ALA A 625 19.28 -32.57 2.43
CA ALA A 625 18.36 -31.42 2.51
C ALA A 625 16.93 -31.78 2.08
N LYS A 626 16.78 -32.68 1.09
CA LYS A 626 15.47 -33.16 0.61
C LYS A 626 14.63 -33.83 1.71
N ARG A 627 15.26 -34.52 2.67
CA ARG A 627 14.58 -35.17 3.80
C ARG A 627 13.85 -34.16 4.67
N PHE A 628 14.43 -32.98 4.85
CA PHE A 628 13.88 -31.89 5.66
C PHE A 628 13.29 -30.77 4.80
N SER A 629 12.92 -31.09 3.55
CA SER A 629 12.30 -30.14 2.62
C SER A 629 10.79 -30.04 2.85
N GLN A 630 10.14 -29.12 2.13
CA GLN A 630 8.69 -28.91 2.16
C GLN A 630 7.87 -30.20 2.00
N LYS A 631 8.36 -31.15 1.18
CA LYS A 631 7.69 -32.43 0.92
C LYS A 631 8.20 -33.58 1.80
N GLY A 632 9.29 -33.34 2.54
CA GLY A 632 9.96 -34.37 3.33
C GLY A 632 9.50 -34.41 4.79
N ILE A 633 9.01 -33.29 5.32
CA ILE A 633 8.50 -33.19 6.69
C ILE A 633 6.99 -33.45 6.71
N ILE A 634 6.60 -34.58 7.29
CA ILE A 634 5.21 -35.03 7.45
C ILE A 634 4.90 -35.20 8.94
N ASP A 635 3.64 -35.00 9.29
CA ASP A 635 3.14 -35.29 10.63
C ASP A 635 2.96 -36.81 10.86
N GLU A 636 2.54 -37.18 12.07
CA GLU A 636 2.29 -38.58 12.46
C GLU A 636 1.20 -39.27 11.60
N THR A 637 0.35 -38.49 10.94
CA THR A 637 -0.74 -38.95 10.06
C THR A 637 -0.31 -39.04 8.60
N GLY A 638 0.92 -38.63 8.28
CA GLY A 638 1.48 -38.59 6.93
C GLY A 638 1.11 -37.35 6.13
N VAL A 639 0.51 -36.34 6.76
CA VAL A 639 0.15 -35.07 6.13
C VAL A 639 1.37 -34.13 6.16
N PRO A 640 1.67 -33.40 5.06
CA PRO A 640 2.75 -32.41 5.07
C PRO A 640 2.55 -31.35 6.14
N ILE A 641 3.57 -31.13 6.99
CA ILE A 641 3.56 -30.07 8.01
C ILE A 641 3.57 -28.68 7.37
N LEU A 642 4.22 -28.57 6.21
CA LEU A 642 4.38 -27.34 5.47
C LEU A 642 3.51 -27.38 4.20
N THR A 643 2.51 -26.50 4.15
CA THR A 643 1.69 -26.28 2.95
C THR A 643 1.75 -24.82 2.53
N MET A 644 1.18 -24.49 1.37
CA MET A 644 1.07 -23.11 0.90
C MET A 644 -0.38 -22.85 0.55
N ASP A 645 -0.97 -21.84 1.18
CA ASP A 645 -2.27 -21.31 0.81
C ASP A 645 -2.05 -20.19 -0.20
N THR A 646 -2.36 -20.47 -1.46
CA THR A 646 -2.32 -19.49 -2.55
C THR A 646 -3.70 -18.87 -2.69
N LYS A 647 -3.81 -17.60 -2.34
CA LYS A 647 -5.05 -16.83 -2.45
C LYS A 647 -4.91 -15.78 -3.52
N ARG A 648 -5.93 -15.69 -4.36
CA ARG A 648 -6.19 -14.50 -5.16
C ARG A 648 -7.14 -13.61 -4.37
N ASN A 649 -6.72 -12.41 -4.01
CA ASN A 649 -7.64 -11.48 -3.35
C ASN A 649 -8.73 -11.09 -4.32
N LYS A 650 -9.96 -11.32 -3.86
CA LYS A 650 -11.16 -11.19 -4.68
C LYS A 650 -11.48 -9.75 -5.05
N ARG A 651 -10.86 -8.75 -4.39
CA ARG A 651 -11.15 -7.32 -4.60
C ARG A 651 -10.15 -6.61 -5.53
N ASN A 652 -8.87 -6.99 -5.51
CA ASN A 652 -7.80 -6.34 -6.28
C ASN A 652 -7.03 -7.29 -7.20
N LYS A 653 -7.33 -8.60 -7.17
CA LYS A 653 -6.66 -9.68 -7.92
C LYS A 653 -5.21 -9.92 -7.55
N ASP A 654 -4.72 -9.28 -6.50
CA ASP A 654 -3.38 -9.49 -5.98
C ASP A 654 -3.23 -10.96 -5.58
N LEU A 655 -2.05 -11.49 -5.84
CA LEU A 655 -1.66 -12.85 -5.50
C LEU A 655 -1.01 -12.83 -4.11
N TYR A 656 -1.58 -13.60 -3.18
CA TYR A 656 -1.07 -13.79 -1.83
C TYR A 656 -0.66 -15.23 -1.68
N LEU A 657 0.56 -15.46 -1.21
CA LEU A 657 1.05 -16.78 -0.89
C LEU A 657 1.39 -16.83 0.59
N TYR A 658 0.72 -17.73 1.30
CA TYR A 658 0.92 -17.93 2.72
C TYR A 658 1.50 -19.32 2.99
N PRO A 659 2.80 -19.42 3.30
CA PRO A 659 3.33 -20.62 3.93
C PRO A 659 2.60 -20.91 5.23
N ILE A 660 2.10 -22.14 5.34
CA ILE A 660 1.38 -22.66 6.49
C ILE A 660 2.24 -23.73 7.15
N VAL A 661 2.55 -23.55 8.43
CA VAL A 661 3.24 -24.54 9.27
C VAL A 661 2.28 -24.96 10.37
N GLU A 662 2.01 -26.26 10.49
CA GLU A 662 1.11 -26.81 11.51
C GLU A 662 -0.30 -26.18 11.51
N GLY A 663 -0.80 -25.81 10.33
CA GLY A 663 -2.11 -25.17 10.18
C GLY A 663 -2.13 -23.65 10.36
N TYR A 664 -1.01 -23.03 10.71
CA TYR A 664 -0.89 -21.57 10.90
C TYR A 664 -0.12 -20.90 9.78
N ARG A 665 -0.60 -19.76 9.29
CA ARG A 665 0.17 -18.89 8.39
C ARG A 665 1.35 -18.30 9.15
N VAL A 666 2.55 -18.36 8.58
CA VAL A 666 3.78 -17.90 9.25
C VAL A 666 4.61 -16.94 8.41
N ALA A 667 4.26 -16.80 7.13
CA ALA A 667 4.87 -15.86 6.20
C ALA A 667 3.84 -15.42 5.16
N THR A 668 4.15 -14.34 4.45
CA THR A 668 3.35 -13.81 3.34
C THR A 668 4.26 -13.33 2.22
N CYS A 669 3.78 -13.47 0.99
CA CYS A 669 4.29 -12.79 -0.20
C CYS A 669 3.09 -12.27 -0.98
N GLU A 670 3.03 -10.95 -1.13
CA GLU A 670 1.94 -10.25 -1.80
C GLU A 670 2.42 -9.65 -3.11
N SER A 671 1.71 -9.92 -4.19
CA SER A 671 2.07 -9.46 -5.53
C SER A 671 0.83 -8.85 -6.18
N ALA A 672 0.89 -7.53 -6.35
CA ALA A 672 -0.20 -6.71 -6.85
C ALA A 672 -0.04 -6.41 -8.34
N LEU A 673 -1.17 -6.29 -9.05
CA LEU A 673 -1.17 -5.75 -10.40
C LEU A 673 -0.74 -4.28 -10.35
N HIS A 674 0.17 -3.88 -11.23
CA HIS A 674 0.73 -2.53 -11.24
C HIS A 674 0.94 -2.03 -12.67
N THR A 675 0.82 -0.73 -12.89
CA THR A 675 1.21 -0.09 -14.14
C THR A 675 2.54 0.61 -13.90
N HIS A 676 3.60 0.17 -14.57
CA HIS A 676 4.90 0.82 -14.51
C HIS A 676 4.92 2.03 -15.45
N HIS A 677 5.21 3.21 -14.91
CA HIS A 677 5.31 4.44 -15.69
C HIS A 677 6.71 4.61 -16.24
N PHE A 678 6.80 4.79 -17.55
CA PHE A 678 8.02 5.16 -18.26
C PHE A 678 7.89 6.59 -18.79
N PRO A 679 9.02 7.24 -19.14
CA PRO A 679 9.05 8.61 -19.63
C PRO A 679 8.05 8.89 -20.74
N HIS A 680 7.65 10.15 -20.83
CA HIS A 680 6.68 10.65 -21.82
C HIS A 680 5.32 9.93 -21.77
N ASN A 681 4.87 9.52 -20.58
CA ASN A 681 3.58 8.91 -20.34
C ASN A 681 3.39 7.56 -21.06
N THR A 682 4.47 6.78 -21.11
CA THR A 682 4.46 5.41 -21.64
C THR A 682 4.24 4.45 -20.49
N HIS A 683 3.47 3.39 -20.69
CA HIS A 683 3.05 2.50 -19.61
C HIS A 683 3.39 1.06 -19.97
N ALA A 684 3.88 0.30 -18.99
CA ALA A 684 4.09 -1.15 -19.10
C ALA A 684 3.32 -1.86 -17.97
N PRO A 685 2.30 -2.68 -18.29
CA PRO A 685 1.64 -3.51 -17.31
C PRO A 685 2.62 -4.51 -16.65
N GLY A 686 2.61 -4.57 -15.33
CA GLY A 686 3.50 -5.42 -14.56
C GLY A 686 2.97 -5.82 -13.19
N ILE A 687 3.89 -6.26 -12.34
CA ILE A 687 3.59 -6.70 -10.97
C ILE A 687 4.41 -5.88 -9.99
N TYR A 688 3.77 -5.41 -8.92
CA TYR A 688 4.44 -4.84 -7.77
C TYR A 688 4.41 -5.81 -6.60
N VAL A 689 5.56 -6.20 -6.06
CA VAL A 689 5.60 -6.97 -4.81
C VAL A 689 5.48 -6.00 -3.63
N SER A 690 4.30 -5.96 -3.01
CA SER A 690 3.97 -4.99 -1.96
C SER A 690 4.46 -5.39 -0.58
N TRP A 691 4.50 -6.70 -0.28
CA TRP A 691 4.80 -7.16 1.06
C TRP A 691 5.40 -8.56 1.07
N VAL A 692 6.56 -8.70 1.72
CA VAL A 692 7.23 -9.98 1.96
C VAL A 692 7.65 -10.00 3.42
N HIS A 693 7.01 -10.85 4.21
CA HIS A 693 7.28 -10.91 5.64
C HIS A 693 7.23 -12.36 6.15
N THR A 694 8.01 -12.64 7.19
CA THR A 694 8.00 -13.90 7.94
C THR A 694 7.99 -13.57 9.42
N ASN A 695 7.08 -14.20 10.17
CA ASN A 695 7.03 -14.12 11.62
C ASN A 695 8.43 -14.37 12.22
N PRO A 696 8.93 -13.52 13.15
CA PRO A 696 10.27 -13.66 13.75
C PRO A 696 10.65 -15.10 14.14
N LYS A 697 9.75 -15.83 14.79
CA LYS A 697 9.91 -17.24 15.23
C LYS A 697 10.15 -18.25 14.10
N TYR A 698 9.90 -17.85 12.86
CA TYR A 698 10.00 -18.68 11.64
C TYR A 698 11.04 -18.16 10.64
N ARG A 699 11.78 -17.09 10.97
CA ARG A 699 12.85 -16.56 10.11
C ARG A 699 13.98 -17.58 9.93
N ARG A 700 14.82 -17.37 8.89
CA ARG A 700 15.97 -18.22 8.55
C ARG A 700 15.65 -19.69 8.23
N ARG A 701 14.41 -19.98 7.81
CA ARG A 701 13.93 -21.34 7.45
C ARG A 701 13.55 -21.49 5.97
N GLY A 702 13.96 -20.54 5.12
CA GLY A 702 13.67 -20.55 3.69
C GLY A 702 12.22 -20.24 3.29
N LEU A 703 11.32 -19.94 4.24
CA LEU A 703 9.88 -19.77 3.98
C LEU A 703 9.54 -18.59 3.05
N SER A 704 10.09 -17.39 3.30
CA SER A 704 9.93 -16.26 2.36
C SER A 704 10.51 -16.57 0.98
N ARG A 705 11.65 -17.28 0.89
CA ARG A 705 12.24 -17.66 -0.40
C ARG A 705 11.31 -18.60 -1.17
N TRP A 706 10.67 -19.53 -0.47
CA TRP A 706 9.70 -20.45 -1.05
C TRP A 706 8.45 -19.73 -1.54
N ALA A 707 7.83 -18.89 -0.70
CA ALA A 707 6.66 -18.10 -1.09
C ALA A 707 6.96 -17.17 -2.26
N PHE A 708 8.10 -16.47 -2.21
CA PHE A 708 8.54 -15.56 -3.27
C PHE A 708 8.82 -16.32 -4.57
N GLY A 709 9.51 -17.46 -4.51
CA GLY A 709 9.77 -18.29 -5.69
C GLY A 709 8.51 -18.85 -6.33
N ALA A 710 7.51 -19.21 -5.51
CA ALA A 710 6.19 -19.62 -5.99
C ALA A 710 5.43 -18.44 -6.63
N SER A 711 5.49 -17.23 -6.05
CA SER A 711 4.92 -16.03 -6.65
C SER A 711 5.53 -15.74 -8.02
N MET A 712 6.87 -15.70 -8.09
CA MET A 712 7.61 -15.41 -9.32
C MET A 712 7.43 -16.48 -10.40
N SER A 713 6.91 -17.67 -10.07
CA SER A 713 6.63 -18.75 -11.02
C SER A 713 5.15 -18.87 -11.38
N HIS A 714 4.29 -18.08 -10.74
CA HIS A 714 2.85 -18.12 -10.97
C HIS A 714 2.49 -17.56 -12.35
N GLU A 715 1.53 -18.18 -13.04
CA GLU A 715 1.11 -17.76 -14.40
C GLU A 715 0.66 -16.30 -14.46
N LEU A 716 -0.10 -15.85 -13.45
CA LEU A 716 -0.57 -14.46 -13.33
C LEU A 716 0.57 -13.44 -13.22
N VAL A 717 1.74 -13.85 -12.72
CA VAL A 717 2.92 -12.98 -12.64
C VAL A 717 3.74 -13.08 -13.92
N ARG A 718 3.86 -14.29 -14.49
CA ARG A 718 4.67 -14.57 -15.68
C ARG A 718 4.08 -14.04 -16.99
N GLN A 719 2.80 -13.70 -17.02
CA GLN A 719 2.14 -13.13 -18.21
C GLN A 719 2.53 -11.67 -18.50
N TYR A 720 3.17 -10.97 -17.55
CA TYR A 720 3.56 -9.57 -17.69
C TYR A 720 5.03 -9.41 -18.11
N SER A 721 5.37 -8.21 -18.59
CA SER A 721 6.70 -7.92 -19.12
C SER A 721 7.75 -7.64 -18.02
N CYS A 722 7.32 -7.14 -16.86
CA CYS A 722 8.20 -6.74 -15.76
C CYS A 722 7.56 -6.85 -14.35
N ILE A 723 8.43 -6.77 -13.34
CA ILE A 723 8.09 -6.81 -11.90
C ILE A 723 8.94 -5.78 -11.16
N SER A 724 8.39 -5.10 -10.15
CA SER A 724 9.17 -4.23 -9.26
C SER A 724 8.82 -4.39 -7.78
N LEU A 725 9.70 -3.87 -6.91
CA LEU A 725 9.50 -3.80 -5.46
C LEU A 725 10.36 -2.69 -4.85
N HIS A 726 10.05 -2.28 -3.62
CA HIS A 726 10.93 -1.42 -2.84
C HIS A 726 11.51 -2.19 -1.65
N THR A 727 12.77 -1.95 -1.34
CA THR A 727 13.45 -2.49 -0.17
C THR A 727 14.52 -1.52 0.31
N ARG A 728 15.17 -1.83 1.42
CA ARG A 728 16.45 -1.22 1.77
C ARG A 728 17.61 -2.05 1.25
N THR A 729 18.72 -1.39 0.94
CA THR A 729 20.00 -2.01 0.54
C THR A 729 20.65 -2.77 1.69
N ASP A 730 20.32 -2.42 2.94
CA ASP A 730 20.74 -3.12 4.16
C ASP A 730 19.74 -4.18 4.63
N ASN A 731 18.63 -4.37 3.91
CA ASN A 731 17.66 -5.42 4.24
C ASN A 731 18.23 -6.80 3.91
N THR A 732 18.18 -7.74 4.86
CA THR A 732 18.58 -9.13 4.65
C THR A 732 17.90 -9.82 3.46
N ALA A 733 16.68 -9.39 3.10
CA ALA A 733 15.95 -9.91 1.94
C ALA A 733 16.49 -9.39 0.59
N HIS A 734 17.31 -8.33 0.55
CA HIS A 734 17.87 -7.76 -0.68
C HIS A 734 18.63 -8.81 -1.51
N GLY A 735 19.52 -9.57 -0.86
CA GLY A 735 20.24 -10.67 -1.51
C GLY A 735 19.32 -11.78 -2.03
N MET A 736 18.18 -12.03 -1.37
CA MET A 736 17.17 -12.95 -1.88
C MET A 736 16.56 -12.41 -3.18
N TYR A 737 16.14 -11.14 -3.23
CA TYR A 737 15.56 -10.54 -4.43
C TYR A 737 16.54 -10.55 -5.61
N ARG A 738 17.81 -10.19 -5.38
CA ARG A 738 18.89 -10.27 -6.38
C ARG A 738 19.01 -11.68 -6.97
N SER A 739 18.92 -12.72 -6.13
CA SER A 739 18.98 -14.12 -6.60
C SER A 739 17.78 -14.57 -7.45
N PHE A 740 16.70 -13.77 -7.49
CA PHE A 740 15.55 -13.98 -8.38
C PHE A 740 15.61 -13.09 -9.63
N GLY A 741 16.74 -12.41 -9.90
CA GLY A 741 16.93 -11.57 -11.09
C GLY A 741 16.44 -10.13 -10.94
N PHE A 742 16.17 -9.66 -9.72
CA PHE A 742 15.90 -8.24 -9.49
C PHE A 742 17.18 -7.42 -9.54
N VAL A 743 17.07 -6.22 -10.08
CA VAL A 743 18.15 -5.29 -10.33
C VAL A 743 17.89 -3.98 -9.61
N ASP A 744 18.92 -3.44 -8.96
CA ASP A 744 18.84 -2.15 -8.30
C ASP A 744 18.64 -1.05 -9.36
N GLY A 745 17.49 -0.38 -9.29
CA GLY A 745 17.10 0.71 -10.17
C GLY A 745 17.44 2.06 -9.55
N LEU A 746 16.44 2.71 -8.97
CA LEU A 746 16.57 4.04 -8.38
C LEU A 746 16.91 3.94 -6.90
N VAL A 747 17.99 4.60 -6.49
CA VAL A 747 18.40 4.67 -5.08
C VAL A 747 17.89 5.96 -4.48
N GLY A 748 17.27 5.87 -3.30
CA GLY A 748 16.79 7.01 -2.55
C GLY A 748 17.96 7.79 -1.93
N ARG A 749 18.00 9.11 -2.16
CA ARG A 749 18.90 10.03 -1.47
C ARG A 749 18.08 11.00 -0.62
N GLN A 750 18.59 11.30 0.57
CA GLN A 750 17.97 12.25 1.49
C GLN A 750 18.88 13.46 1.66
N PHE A 751 18.33 14.64 1.45
CA PHE A 751 18.92 15.93 1.80
C PHE A 751 18.35 16.40 3.14
N THR A 752 19.21 16.87 4.05
CA THR A 752 18.78 17.43 5.33
C THR A 752 19.48 18.75 5.63
N LYS A 753 18.78 19.65 6.32
CA LYS A 753 19.33 20.93 6.75
C LYS A 753 18.74 21.35 8.09
N ALA A 754 19.56 21.95 8.95
CA ALA A 754 19.09 22.69 10.10
C ALA A 754 18.50 24.04 9.65
N LEU A 755 17.24 24.30 10.01
CA LEU A 755 16.53 25.51 9.60
C LEU A 755 17.12 26.72 10.31
N GLN A 756 17.37 27.77 9.53
CA GLN A 756 17.81 29.08 10.00
C GLN A 756 17.20 30.14 9.09
N HIS A 757 17.16 31.38 9.55
CA HIS A 757 16.69 32.47 8.71
C HIS A 757 17.62 32.64 7.50
N GLU A 758 17.04 32.65 6.30
CA GLU A 758 17.76 32.79 5.04
C GLU A 758 17.65 34.24 4.55
N GLN A 759 18.76 34.79 4.04
CA GLN A 759 18.71 36.04 3.31
C GLN A 759 17.88 35.87 2.04
N ALA A 760 16.83 36.67 1.86
CA ALA A 760 15.94 36.56 0.72
C ALA A 760 16.72 36.71 -0.61
N LYS A 761 16.63 35.69 -1.46
CA LYS A 761 17.15 35.73 -2.83
C LYS A 761 16.18 36.53 -3.70
N VAL A 762 16.66 37.63 -4.28
CA VAL A 762 15.87 38.46 -5.21
C VAL A 762 16.23 38.05 -6.64
N VAL A 763 15.21 37.66 -7.41
CA VAL A 763 15.30 37.36 -8.84
C VAL A 763 14.40 38.34 -9.57
N GLU A 764 14.93 39.02 -10.58
CA GLU A 764 14.19 40.09 -11.27
C GLU A 764 12.91 39.55 -11.95
N GLY A 765 11.78 40.17 -11.60
CA GLY A 765 10.44 39.82 -12.11
C GLY A 765 9.81 38.58 -11.48
N LEU A 766 10.49 37.88 -10.56
CA LEU A 766 9.96 36.69 -9.89
C LEU A 766 9.18 37.06 -8.64
N VAL A 767 7.98 36.51 -8.50
CA VAL A 767 7.14 36.59 -7.29
C VAL A 767 7.01 35.20 -6.68
N VAL A 768 7.44 35.05 -5.42
CA VAL A 768 7.20 33.84 -4.64
C VAL A 768 6.07 34.14 -3.65
N ARG A 769 4.99 33.36 -3.73
CA ARG A 769 3.78 33.55 -2.92
C ARG A 769 3.22 32.21 -2.42
N PRO A 770 2.39 32.21 -1.36
CA PRO A 770 1.59 31.05 -1.02
C PRO A 770 0.67 30.64 -2.19
N TYR A 771 0.39 29.35 -2.26
CA TYR A 771 -0.61 28.78 -3.17
C TYR A 771 -1.98 29.44 -3.01
N LEU A 772 -2.65 29.67 -4.13
CA LEU A 772 -4.03 30.14 -4.23
C LEU A 772 -4.87 29.13 -5.01
N HIS A 773 -6.16 29.06 -4.69
CA HIS A 773 -7.09 28.27 -5.49
C HIS A 773 -7.11 28.81 -6.93
N GLY A 774 -6.99 27.91 -7.92
CA GLY A 774 -6.77 28.23 -9.33
C GLY A 774 -5.35 27.89 -9.82
N ASP A 775 -4.36 27.75 -8.94
CA ASP A 775 -2.98 27.41 -9.32
C ASP A 775 -2.81 25.93 -9.78
N GLU A 776 -3.81 25.06 -9.57
CA GLU A 776 -3.70 23.60 -9.71
C GLU A 776 -3.28 23.16 -11.13
N VAL A 777 -3.84 23.79 -12.17
CA VAL A 777 -3.53 23.47 -13.57
C VAL A 777 -2.07 23.83 -13.89
N ALA A 778 -1.61 25.00 -13.45
CA ALA A 778 -0.24 25.43 -13.64
C ALA A 778 0.74 24.53 -12.86
N MET A 779 0.42 24.18 -11.62
CA MET A 779 1.21 23.26 -10.80
C MET A 779 1.30 21.86 -11.42
N ALA A 780 0.20 21.31 -11.92
CA ALA A 780 0.18 20.03 -12.62
C ALA A 780 1.07 20.09 -13.87
N SER A 781 0.97 21.16 -14.67
CA SER A 781 1.83 21.37 -15.83
C SER A 781 3.32 21.43 -15.46
N VAL A 782 3.69 22.18 -14.41
CA VAL A 782 5.08 22.28 -13.94
C VAL A 782 5.59 20.93 -13.44
N GLY A 783 4.79 20.21 -12.64
CA GLY A 783 5.14 18.89 -12.14
C GLY A 783 5.35 17.88 -13.27
N ASN A 784 4.41 17.82 -14.22
CA ASN A 784 4.48 16.91 -15.37
C ASN A 784 5.69 17.19 -16.26
N ALA A 785 6.04 18.47 -16.44
CA ALA A 785 7.26 18.83 -17.16
C ALA A 785 8.53 18.43 -16.37
N PHE A 786 8.53 18.64 -15.05
CA PHE A 786 9.66 18.28 -14.19
C PHE A 786 9.92 16.77 -14.16
N TYR A 787 8.87 15.94 -14.22
CA TYR A 787 8.95 14.48 -14.16
C TYR A 787 8.87 13.76 -15.51
N ALA A 788 8.80 14.48 -16.63
CA ALA A 788 8.54 13.91 -17.95
C ALA A 788 9.54 12.81 -18.37
N ASP A 789 10.75 12.84 -17.82
CA ASP A 789 11.87 11.94 -18.09
C ASP A 789 12.09 10.86 -17.01
N GLN A 790 11.25 10.80 -15.98
CA GLN A 790 11.43 9.86 -14.86
C GLN A 790 10.59 8.58 -15.03
N VAL A 791 11.16 7.45 -14.59
CA VAL A 791 10.48 6.15 -14.47
C VAL A 791 9.73 6.11 -13.13
N GLU A 792 8.64 5.33 -13.04
CA GLU A 792 7.71 5.21 -11.91
C GLU A 792 7.07 6.55 -11.48
N ARG A 793 7.11 7.58 -12.34
CA ARG A 793 6.43 8.85 -12.12
C ARG A 793 5.23 9.00 -13.05
N ARG A 794 4.07 8.92 -12.43
CA ARG A 794 2.76 9.18 -13.04
C ARG A 794 2.55 10.68 -13.29
N PRO A 795 1.86 11.07 -14.36
CA PRO A 795 1.41 12.46 -14.53
C PRO A 795 0.51 12.91 -13.36
N ARG A 796 0.79 14.10 -12.85
CA ARG A 796 -0.08 14.84 -11.93
C ARG A 796 -1.29 15.40 -12.67
N ARG A 797 -2.43 15.34 -12.00
CA ARG A 797 -3.68 15.99 -12.41
C ARG A 797 -3.87 17.28 -11.64
N ALA A 798 -4.64 18.19 -12.21
CA ALA A 798 -5.00 19.46 -11.58
C ALA A 798 -6.02 19.25 -10.46
N GLU A 799 -5.56 18.76 -9.31
CA GLU A 799 -6.41 18.47 -8.14
C GLU A 799 -6.27 19.56 -7.07
N ARG A 800 -7.41 19.99 -6.51
CA ARG A 800 -7.45 20.98 -5.44
C ARG A 800 -6.66 20.52 -4.22
N ARG A 801 -5.80 21.39 -3.68
CA ARG A 801 -5.02 21.12 -2.46
C ARG A 801 -5.53 22.00 -1.31
N ARG A 802 -5.67 21.43 -0.11
CA ARG A 802 -5.89 22.22 1.12
C ARG A 802 -4.53 22.62 1.70
N THR A 803 -4.31 23.93 1.87
CA THR A 803 -3.21 24.42 2.71
C THR A 803 -3.66 24.45 4.16
N THR A 804 -2.76 24.13 5.08
CA THR A 804 -3.06 24.12 6.51
C THR A 804 -1.89 24.67 7.31
N GLU A 805 -2.03 24.72 8.64
CA GLU A 805 -0.93 25.11 9.53
C GLU A 805 0.28 24.16 9.41
N THR A 806 0.03 22.90 9.06
CA THR A 806 1.02 21.83 8.94
C THR A 806 1.40 21.51 7.50
N ARG A 807 0.66 22.01 6.49
CA ARG A 807 0.98 21.84 5.07
C ARG A 807 1.14 23.19 4.37
N LEU A 808 2.37 23.48 3.95
CA LEU A 808 2.73 24.72 3.27
C LEU A 808 3.00 24.47 1.79
N ILE A 809 2.44 25.33 0.94
CA ILE A 809 2.67 25.31 -0.51
C ILE A 809 3.05 26.72 -0.94
N TYR A 810 4.21 26.84 -1.59
CA TYR A 810 4.66 28.08 -2.21
C TYR A 810 4.84 27.87 -3.71
N VAL A 811 4.48 28.89 -4.47
CA VAL A 811 4.56 28.93 -5.92
C VAL A 811 5.48 30.09 -6.34
N ALA A 812 6.24 29.90 -7.42
CA ALA A 812 7.10 30.91 -8.02
C ALA A 812 6.60 31.27 -9.42
N GLU A 813 6.19 32.52 -9.58
CA GLU A 813 5.55 33.06 -10.78
C GLU A 813 6.38 34.20 -11.35
N LYS A 814 6.51 34.26 -12.68
CA LYS A 814 7.12 35.37 -13.40
C LYS A 814 6.32 35.64 -14.68
N ASP A 815 5.96 36.91 -14.90
CA ASP A 815 5.19 37.35 -16.08
C ASP A 815 3.87 36.58 -16.30
N GLY A 816 3.20 36.16 -15.22
CA GLY A 816 1.94 35.39 -15.26
C GLY A 816 2.13 33.88 -15.49
N GLU A 817 3.38 33.41 -15.59
CA GLU A 817 3.72 32.01 -15.80
C GLU A 817 4.35 31.38 -14.54
N LEU A 818 3.92 30.16 -14.21
CA LEU A 818 4.48 29.41 -13.08
C LEU A 818 5.78 28.71 -13.48
N PHE A 819 6.87 29.03 -12.77
CA PHE A 819 8.20 28.44 -12.98
C PHE A 819 8.57 27.37 -11.96
N GLY A 820 7.87 27.29 -10.83
CA GLY A 820 8.15 26.28 -9.81
C GLY A 820 7.17 26.29 -8.66
N TYR A 821 7.17 25.21 -7.89
CA TYR A 821 6.50 25.16 -6.59
C TYR A 821 7.21 24.22 -5.63
N VAL A 822 6.95 24.43 -4.35
CA VAL A 822 7.41 23.58 -3.25
C VAL A 822 6.26 23.32 -2.30
N GLN A 823 6.12 22.06 -1.90
CA GLN A 823 5.17 21.60 -0.89
C GLN A 823 5.93 20.99 0.28
N ALA A 824 5.59 21.40 1.50
CA ALA A 824 6.18 20.89 2.73
C ALA A 824 5.11 20.45 3.74
N GLN A 825 5.36 19.30 4.37
CA GLN A 825 4.61 18.79 5.51
C GLN A 825 5.41 19.02 6.79
N CYS A 826 4.76 19.57 7.80
CA CYS A 826 5.34 19.93 9.09
C CYS A 826 4.89 18.93 10.16
N PHE A 827 5.86 18.45 10.94
CA PHE A 827 5.68 17.49 12.03
C PHE A 827 5.90 18.21 13.36
N GLU A 828 4.79 18.56 14.00
CA GLU A 828 4.78 19.46 15.15
C GLU A 828 5.47 18.87 16.38
N LYS A 829 5.30 17.56 16.62
CA LYS A 829 5.88 16.85 17.78
C LYS A 829 7.41 16.87 17.75
N GLU A 830 8.00 16.63 16.58
CA GLU A 830 9.46 16.57 16.40
C GLU A 830 10.06 17.93 16.00
N LYS A 831 9.22 18.93 15.72
CA LYS A 831 9.61 20.21 15.10
C LYS A 831 10.46 20.01 13.84
N ASN A 832 10.07 19.03 13.04
CA ASN A 832 10.72 18.65 11.78
C ASN A 832 9.80 18.93 10.59
N VAL A 833 10.39 19.07 9.40
CA VAL A 833 9.68 19.35 8.16
C VAL A 833 10.16 18.40 7.07
N SER A 834 9.24 17.89 6.25
CA SER A 834 9.55 17.13 5.04
C SER A 834 9.02 17.89 3.83
N ILE A 835 9.90 18.22 2.88
CA ILE A 835 9.48 18.65 1.56
C ILE A 835 8.92 17.42 0.86
N THR A 836 7.62 17.44 0.57
CA THR A 836 6.92 16.33 -0.11
C THR A 836 6.94 16.49 -1.62
N GLU A 837 7.08 17.72 -2.14
CA GLU A 837 7.22 17.97 -3.57
C GLU A 837 8.10 19.21 -3.78
N PHE A 838 9.03 19.13 -4.73
CA PHE A 838 9.83 20.26 -5.20
C PHE A 838 9.95 20.16 -6.72
N CYS A 839 9.35 21.11 -7.45
CA CYS A 839 9.31 21.06 -8.91
C CYS A 839 9.71 22.40 -9.51
N LEU A 840 10.52 22.36 -10.56
CA LEU A 840 10.91 23.50 -11.37
C LEU A 840 10.58 23.21 -12.83
N LYS A 841 10.04 24.20 -13.54
CA LYS A 841 9.72 24.09 -14.96
C LYS A 841 11.03 24.11 -15.77
N PRO A 842 11.35 23.07 -16.57
CA PRO A 842 12.52 23.11 -17.44
C PRO A 842 12.46 24.28 -18.43
N VAL A 843 13.58 24.98 -18.64
CA VAL A 843 13.68 26.10 -19.59
C VAL A 843 14.46 25.64 -20.84
N PRO A 844 13.95 25.86 -22.06
CA PRO A 844 14.67 25.52 -23.28
C PRO A 844 16.03 26.21 -23.37
N SER A 845 17.04 25.49 -23.87
CA SER A 845 18.43 25.97 -24.01
C SER A 845 18.59 27.05 -25.08
N GLU A 846 17.58 27.30 -25.90
CA GLU A 846 17.64 28.27 -27.00
C GLU A 846 17.50 29.70 -26.47
N GLY A 847 18.63 30.38 -26.26
CA GLY A 847 18.71 31.82 -26.00
C GLY A 847 19.21 32.22 -24.61
N SER A 848 19.42 31.27 -23.70
CA SER A 848 20.06 31.50 -22.39
C SER A 848 21.48 30.94 -22.40
N THR A 849 22.46 31.75 -22.00
CA THR A 849 23.85 31.29 -21.83
C THR A 849 24.03 30.37 -20.61
N HIS A 850 23.07 30.33 -19.67
CA HIS A 850 23.07 29.45 -18.49
C HIS A 850 21.64 29.17 -17.94
N PRO A 851 20.83 28.32 -18.59
CA PRO A 851 19.46 28.03 -18.14
C PRO A 851 19.39 27.37 -16.75
N GLU A 852 20.40 26.56 -16.39
CA GLU A 852 20.49 25.92 -15.08
C GLU A 852 20.66 26.93 -13.94
N GLY A 853 21.45 28.00 -14.16
CA GLY A 853 21.66 29.04 -13.14
C GLY A 853 20.39 29.83 -12.81
N PHE A 854 19.53 30.08 -13.80
CA PHE A 854 18.22 30.71 -13.56
C PHE A 854 17.30 29.80 -12.73
N LEU A 855 17.27 28.49 -13.02
CA LEU A 855 16.48 27.53 -12.26
C LEU A 855 16.97 27.38 -10.81
N GLU A 856 18.28 27.37 -10.60
CA GLU A 856 18.87 27.43 -9.27
C GLU A 856 18.42 28.69 -8.51
N ASP A 857 18.42 29.85 -9.16
CA ASP A 857 17.99 31.11 -8.55
C ASP A 857 16.50 31.11 -8.18
N VAL A 858 15.62 30.58 -9.05
CA VAL A 858 14.19 30.40 -8.77
C VAL A 858 13.97 29.44 -7.59
N GLY A 859 14.65 28.30 -7.62
CA GLY A 859 14.59 27.31 -6.54
C GLY A 859 15.07 27.87 -5.20
N ALA A 860 16.15 28.63 -5.20
CA ALA A 860 16.68 29.30 -4.01
C ALA A 860 15.69 30.33 -3.45
N ALA A 861 15.03 31.13 -4.30
CA ALA A 861 14.01 32.08 -3.86
C ALA A 861 12.81 31.38 -3.20
N MET A 862 12.35 30.25 -3.74
CA MET A 862 11.30 29.43 -3.12
C MET A 862 11.72 28.84 -1.78
N LEU A 863 12.92 28.25 -1.70
CA LEU A 863 13.43 27.68 -0.47
C LEU A 863 13.65 28.75 0.61
N CYS A 864 14.13 29.95 0.25
CA CYS A 864 14.19 31.09 1.17
C CYS A 864 12.82 31.41 1.79
N ALA A 865 11.78 31.51 0.96
CA ALA A 865 10.42 31.84 1.43
C ALA A 865 9.89 30.76 2.37
N LEU A 866 10.02 29.49 1.99
CA LEU A 866 9.61 28.35 2.80
C LEU A 866 10.39 28.29 4.12
N HIS A 867 11.73 28.33 4.09
CA HIS A 867 12.57 28.24 5.29
C HIS A 867 12.25 29.37 6.28
N ASN A 868 12.10 30.60 5.78
CA ASN A 868 11.80 31.74 6.62
C ASN A 868 10.43 31.64 7.28
N GLU A 869 9.44 31.08 6.59
CA GLU A 869 8.14 30.81 7.19
C GLU A 869 8.22 29.70 8.24
N LEU A 870 8.95 28.62 7.96
CA LEU A 870 9.14 27.51 8.90
C LEU A 870 9.90 27.92 10.18
N VAL A 871 10.92 28.78 10.03
CA VAL A 871 11.67 29.32 11.17
C VAL A 871 10.80 30.22 12.05
N LYS A 872 9.92 31.04 11.45
CA LYS A 872 8.93 31.83 12.21
C LYS A 872 7.99 30.94 13.03
N ARG A 873 7.73 29.72 12.56
CA ARG A 873 6.91 28.70 13.24
C ARG A 873 7.73 27.78 14.16
N GLU A 874 8.99 28.13 14.41
CA GLU A 874 9.90 27.44 15.33
C GLU A 874 10.26 26.00 14.92
N TYR A 875 10.16 25.65 13.63
CA TYR A 875 10.68 24.39 13.10
C TYR A 875 12.22 24.41 13.03
N LYS A 876 12.84 23.26 13.28
CA LYS A 876 14.30 23.15 13.51
C LYS A 876 15.05 22.44 12.40
N LYS A 877 14.43 21.47 11.74
CA LYS A 877 15.08 20.67 10.71
C LYS A 877 14.14 20.46 9.53
N ILE A 878 14.70 20.50 8.34
CA ILE A 878 14.00 20.19 7.10
C ILE A 878 14.72 19.06 6.38
N LYS A 879 13.94 18.17 5.76
CA LYS A 879 14.43 17.12 4.88
C LYS A 879 13.71 17.13 3.53
N TRP A 880 14.39 16.68 2.51
CA TRP A 880 13.84 16.37 1.19
C TRP A 880 14.49 15.09 0.71
N GLY A 881 13.73 14.13 0.19
CA GLY A 881 14.31 12.90 -0.34
C GLY A 881 13.31 12.14 -1.16
N PHE A 882 13.66 11.90 -2.43
CA PHE A 882 12.87 11.13 -3.37
C PHE A 882 13.79 10.40 -4.34
N GLU A 883 13.37 9.20 -4.74
CA GLU A 883 14.04 8.39 -5.73
C GLU A 883 14.07 9.12 -7.08
N GLY A 884 15.24 9.17 -7.73
CA GLY A 884 15.46 9.78 -9.05
C GLY A 884 15.52 11.32 -9.07
N GLU A 885 14.72 12.03 -8.26
CA GLU A 885 14.69 13.50 -8.24
C GLU A 885 16.02 14.14 -7.82
N ALA A 886 16.64 13.52 -6.82
CA ALA A 886 17.93 13.92 -6.26
C ALA A 886 19.10 13.77 -7.24
N GLU A 887 18.91 13.05 -8.34
CA GLU A 887 19.94 12.81 -9.36
C GLU A 887 19.94 13.88 -10.46
N LYS A 888 18.91 14.75 -10.54
CA LYS A 888 18.93 15.92 -11.43
C LYS A 888 20.03 16.89 -11.00
N SER A 889 20.99 17.14 -11.89
CA SER A 889 22.21 17.91 -11.62
C SER A 889 21.92 19.27 -10.97
N TYR A 890 21.03 20.06 -11.56
CA TYR A 890 20.67 21.40 -11.06
C TYR A 890 19.98 21.36 -9.69
N ALA A 891 19.11 20.37 -9.43
CA ALA A 891 18.44 20.23 -8.14
C ALA A 891 19.45 19.85 -7.06
N ARG A 892 20.34 18.90 -7.35
CA ARG A 892 21.43 18.52 -6.44
C ARG A 892 22.35 19.71 -6.15
N THR A 893 22.77 20.45 -7.18
CA THR A 893 23.61 21.64 -7.04
C THR A 893 22.91 22.70 -6.20
N LEU A 894 21.63 22.99 -6.47
CA LEU A 894 20.81 23.92 -5.69
C LEU A 894 20.80 23.55 -4.21
N PHE A 895 20.41 22.33 -3.84
CA PHE A 895 20.29 21.94 -2.43
C PHE A 895 21.64 21.98 -1.71
N HIS A 896 22.74 21.56 -2.35
CA HIS A 896 24.08 21.68 -1.77
C HIS A 896 24.52 23.13 -1.60
N ASN A 897 24.33 23.97 -2.61
CA ASN A 897 24.66 25.41 -2.54
C ASN A 897 23.82 26.12 -1.48
N PHE A 898 22.60 25.65 -1.26
CA PHE A 898 21.72 26.13 -0.20
C PHE A 898 22.02 25.50 1.18
N GLY A 899 23.11 24.74 1.34
CA GLY A 899 23.60 24.26 2.63
C GLY A 899 22.95 22.97 3.15
N TYR A 900 22.31 22.18 2.29
CA TYR A 900 21.85 20.84 2.66
C TYR A 900 23.02 19.83 2.64
N THR A 901 23.03 18.93 3.62
CA THR A 901 23.84 17.71 3.58
C THR A 901 23.03 16.61 2.90
N SER A 902 23.70 15.74 2.13
CA SER A 902 23.05 14.60 1.49
C SER A 902 23.63 13.28 2.00
N GLU A 903 22.78 12.29 2.19
CA GLU A 903 23.15 10.91 2.51
C GLU A 903 22.31 9.94 1.69
N ASP A 904 22.86 8.78 1.36
CA ASP A 904 22.07 7.72 0.73
C ASP A 904 21.09 7.17 1.78
N ALA A 905 19.80 7.18 1.47
CA ALA A 905 18.74 6.86 2.42
C ALA A 905 18.59 5.35 2.68
N GLY A 906 19.42 4.53 2.04
CA GLY A 906 19.34 3.07 2.07
C GLY A 906 18.17 2.49 1.30
N TRP A 907 17.17 3.26 0.89
CA TRP A 907 16.04 2.79 0.07
C TRP A 907 16.45 2.57 -1.38
N VAL A 908 15.96 1.49 -1.97
CA VAL A 908 16.17 1.15 -3.38
C VAL A 908 14.90 0.57 -3.98
N TRP A 909 14.52 1.11 -5.12
CA TRP A 909 13.57 0.49 -6.03
C TRP A 909 14.28 -0.56 -6.87
N MET A 910 13.81 -1.80 -6.81
CA MET A 910 14.35 -2.90 -7.59
C MET A 910 13.38 -3.30 -8.70
N PHE A 911 13.91 -3.69 -9.85
CA PHE A 911 13.13 -4.06 -11.03
C PHE A 911 13.65 -5.34 -11.67
N LYS A 912 12.76 -6.13 -12.23
CA LYS A 912 13.06 -7.38 -12.91
C LYS A 912 12.37 -7.42 -14.27
N LEU A 913 13.15 -7.77 -15.29
CA LEU A 913 12.62 -8.15 -16.60
C LEU A 913 12.08 -9.58 -16.55
N VAL A 914 10.88 -9.78 -17.08
CA VAL A 914 10.28 -11.12 -17.26
C VAL A 914 10.32 -11.50 -18.74
N ASN A 915 9.91 -10.57 -19.61
CA ASN A 915 9.84 -10.78 -21.05
C ASN A 915 10.29 -9.52 -21.80
N LEU A 916 11.54 -9.52 -22.26
CA LEU A 916 12.16 -8.37 -22.93
C LEU A 916 11.44 -7.98 -24.24
N PRO A 917 11.10 -8.90 -25.17
CA PRO A 917 10.32 -8.54 -26.36
C PRO A 917 8.99 -7.85 -26.02
N MET A 918 8.26 -8.35 -25.03
CA MET A 918 6.99 -7.75 -24.62
C MET A 918 7.19 -6.35 -24.05
N LEU A 919 8.19 -6.16 -23.17
CA LEU A 919 8.48 -4.83 -22.62
C LEU A 919 8.89 -3.84 -23.72
N LEU A 920 9.74 -4.25 -24.66
CA LEU A 920 10.16 -3.36 -25.75
C LEU A 920 8.99 -3.01 -26.70
N ASP A 921 8.03 -3.91 -26.88
CA ASP A 921 6.82 -3.64 -27.65
C ASP A 921 5.97 -2.57 -26.94
N GLU A 922 5.75 -2.74 -25.63
CA GLU A 922 5.09 -1.75 -24.77
C GLU A 922 5.81 -0.39 -24.75
N LEU A 923 7.14 -0.39 -24.82
CA LEU A 923 7.98 0.82 -24.88
C LEU A 923 8.18 1.38 -26.30
N SER A 924 7.66 0.74 -27.35
CA SER A 924 7.85 1.22 -28.73
C SER A 924 7.34 2.65 -28.96
N PRO A 925 6.22 3.12 -28.37
CA PRO A 925 5.81 4.53 -28.46
C PRO A 925 6.85 5.51 -27.91
N LEU A 926 7.48 5.18 -26.78
CA LEU A 926 8.56 5.97 -26.17
C LEU A 926 9.77 6.06 -27.09
N LEU A 927 10.22 4.91 -27.60
CA LEU A 927 11.40 4.82 -28.46
C LEU A 927 11.19 5.55 -29.78
N LEU A 928 10.00 5.43 -30.39
CA LEU A 928 9.61 6.18 -31.58
C LEU A 928 9.59 7.68 -31.32
N LYS A 929 9.00 8.12 -30.20
CA LYS A 929 8.96 9.54 -29.83
C LYS A 929 10.37 10.11 -29.73
N ARG A 930 11.27 9.44 -29.00
CA ARG A 930 12.69 9.82 -28.86
C ARG A 930 13.40 9.97 -30.21
N LEU A 931 13.18 9.03 -31.14
CA LEU A 931 13.73 9.15 -32.50
C LEU A 931 13.13 10.33 -33.27
N SER A 932 11.82 10.55 -33.16
CA SER A 932 11.09 11.58 -33.91
C SER A 932 11.41 13.01 -33.46
N GLU A 933 11.71 13.19 -32.17
CA GLU A 933 12.08 14.46 -31.54
C GLU A 933 13.59 14.72 -31.61
N SER A 934 14.39 13.72 -31.97
CA SER A 934 15.83 13.88 -32.17
C SER A 934 16.13 14.63 -33.47
N ASN A 935 16.95 15.68 -33.40
CA ASN A 935 17.42 16.38 -34.60
C ASN A 935 18.31 15.52 -35.51
N ASP A 936 19.08 14.59 -34.92
CA ASP A 936 20.08 13.81 -35.64
C ASP A 936 19.57 12.45 -36.11
N TYR A 937 18.56 11.88 -35.44
CA TYR A 937 18.10 10.50 -35.68
C TYR A 937 16.64 10.41 -36.16
N LYS A 938 16.00 11.54 -36.46
CA LYS A 938 14.66 11.57 -37.06
C LYS A 938 14.62 10.79 -38.38
N GLY A 939 13.80 9.75 -38.42
CA GLY A 939 13.65 8.89 -39.60
C GLY A 939 14.76 7.84 -39.76
N TRP A 940 15.59 7.60 -38.74
CA TRP A 940 16.56 6.51 -38.75
C TRP A 940 15.86 5.16 -39.03
N GLN A 941 16.52 4.28 -39.78
CA GLN A 941 16.02 2.93 -40.09
C GLN A 941 17.13 1.90 -39.87
N GLY A 942 16.76 0.74 -39.35
CA GLY A 942 17.71 -0.34 -39.07
C GLY A 942 17.23 -1.30 -38.00
N THR A 943 18.14 -2.17 -37.57
CA THR A 943 17.86 -3.18 -36.54
C THR A 943 18.81 -3.02 -35.37
N ILE A 944 18.29 -3.10 -34.15
CA ILE A 944 19.07 -3.13 -32.91
C ILE A 944 18.72 -4.42 -32.19
N SER A 945 19.68 -5.35 -32.15
CA SER A 945 19.59 -6.62 -31.45
C SER A 945 20.14 -6.48 -30.03
N ILE A 946 19.46 -7.05 -29.04
CA ILE A 946 19.84 -7.09 -27.63
C ILE A 946 19.91 -8.55 -27.20
N LYS A 947 21.04 -8.98 -26.63
CA LYS A 947 21.33 -10.36 -26.26
C LYS A 947 21.94 -10.46 -24.86
N GLY A 948 21.16 -11.02 -23.95
CA GLY A 948 21.53 -11.43 -22.60
C GLY A 948 21.70 -12.94 -22.46
N SER A 949 21.80 -13.42 -21.21
CA SER A 949 21.78 -14.85 -20.90
C SER A 949 20.38 -15.45 -21.01
N GLU A 950 19.38 -14.76 -20.47
CA GLU A 950 17.97 -15.16 -20.53
C GLU A 950 17.17 -14.25 -21.46
N HIS A 951 17.48 -12.95 -21.49
CA HIS A 951 16.70 -11.97 -22.24
C HIS A 951 17.28 -11.70 -23.63
N ARG A 952 16.42 -11.70 -24.64
CA ARG A 952 16.81 -11.40 -26.02
C ARG A 952 15.67 -10.78 -26.81
N ALA A 953 15.99 -9.79 -27.64
CA ALA A 953 15.02 -9.15 -28.52
C ALA A 953 15.74 -8.38 -29.64
N SER A 954 15.00 -8.06 -30.71
CA SER A 954 15.43 -7.13 -31.75
C SER A 954 14.39 -6.05 -31.97
N LEU A 955 14.83 -4.79 -32.00
CA LEU A 955 14.06 -3.64 -32.45
C LEU A 955 14.29 -3.44 -33.95
N ILE A 956 13.24 -3.53 -34.76
CA ILE A 956 13.28 -3.30 -36.20
C ILE A 956 12.57 -1.98 -36.48
N ILE A 957 13.34 -0.94 -36.78
CA ILE A 957 12.83 0.40 -37.08
C ILE A 957 12.75 0.57 -38.60
N LYS A 958 11.53 0.78 -39.10
CA LYS A 958 11.28 0.98 -40.54
C LYS A 958 10.05 1.86 -40.74
N ASP A 959 10.15 2.81 -41.67
CA ASP A 959 9.02 3.67 -42.09
C ASP A 959 8.32 4.40 -40.93
N GLY A 960 9.06 4.76 -39.87
CA GLY A 960 8.51 5.43 -38.69
C GLY A 960 7.77 4.50 -37.73
N GLU A 961 7.87 3.18 -37.90
CA GLU A 961 7.35 2.16 -37.00
C GLU A 961 8.49 1.39 -36.33
N ILE A 962 8.27 0.96 -35.09
CA ILE A 962 9.10 -0.03 -34.41
C ILE A 962 8.34 -1.35 -34.41
N ARG A 963 9.00 -2.43 -34.82
CA ARG A 963 8.53 -3.80 -34.63
C ARG A 963 9.51 -4.53 -33.76
N VAL A 964 9.00 -5.27 -32.78
CA VAL A 964 9.83 -6.04 -31.86
C VAL A 964 9.79 -7.52 -32.24
N SER A 965 10.94 -8.18 -32.23
CA SER A 965 11.07 -9.62 -32.46
C SER A 965 11.82 -10.27 -31.31
N ALA A 966 11.45 -11.50 -30.94
CA ALA A 966 12.22 -12.32 -30.00
C ALA A 966 13.49 -12.93 -30.63
N GLU A 967 13.59 -12.93 -31.96
CA GLU A 967 14.76 -13.42 -32.68
C GLU A 967 15.87 -12.38 -32.72
N VAL A 968 17.13 -12.82 -32.57
CA VAL A 968 18.33 -11.99 -32.61
C VAL A 968 19.11 -12.33 -33.87
N SER A 969 19.41 -11.33 -34.70
CA SER A 969 20.22 -11.49 -35.90
C SER A 969 21.55 -10.77 -35.75
N GLU A 970 22.58 -11.48 -35.30
CA GLU A 970 23.91 -10.91 -34.98
C GLU A 970 24.65 -10.31 -36.20
N GLY A 971 24.20 -10.61 -37.42
CA GLY A 971 24.80 -10.12 -38.66
C GLY A 971 24.13 -8.90 -39.29
N ILE A 972 23.08 -8.34 -38.69
CA ILE A 972 22.29 -7.24 -39.28
C ILE A 972 22.12 -6.11 -38.25
N GLY A 973 22.61 -4.91 -38.58
CA GLY A 973 22.44 -3.71 -37.75
C GLY A 973 23.40 -3.62 -36.57
N ILE A 974 22.90 -3.15 -35.42
CA ILE A 974 23.66 -3.01 -34.16
C ILE A 974 23.29 -4.17 -33.23
N CYS A 975 24.26 -4.82 -32.61
CA CYS A 975 24.08 -5.90 -31.65
C CYS A 975 24.71 -5.53 -30.31
N LEU A 976 23.90 -5.57 -29.25
CA LEU A 976 24.24 -5.32 -27.86
C LEU A 976 24.29 -6.66 -27.11
N SER A 977 25.46 -7.08 -26.63
CA SER A 977 25.65 -8.35 -25.92
C SER A 977 26.21 -8.13 -24.52
N THR A 978 25.54 -8.63 -23.48
CA THR A 978 25.90 -8.42 -22.06
C THR A 978 25.17 -9.42 -21.14
N ASP A 979 25.24 -9.24 -19.82
CA ASP A 979 24.39 -9.93 -18.84
C ASP A 979 23.01 -9.27 -18.67
N ASP A 980 22.04 -10.01 -18.12
CA ASP A 980 20.66 -9.55 -17.96
C ASP A 980 20.53 -8.37 -16.96
N ASP A 981 21.47 -8.24 -16.01
CA ASP A 981 21.52 -7.13 -15.05
C ASP A 981 21.79 -5.82 -15.79
N THR A 982 22.83 -5.79 -16.64
CA THR A 982 23.21 -4.64 -17.45
C THR A 982 22.11 -4.27 -18.46
N ILE A 983 21.43 -5.26 -19.06
CA ILE A 983 20.25 -5.01 -19.92
C ILE A 983 19.18 -4.24 -19.16
N THR A 984 18.83 -4.74 -17.98
CA THR A 984 17.83 -4.12 -17.13
C THR A 984 18.21 -2.68 -16.78
N ARG A 985 19.47 -2.44 -16.40
CA ARG A 985 19.95 -1.11 -16.00
C ARG A 985 19.87 -0.07 -17.12
N PHE A 986 20.18 -0.43 -18.37
CA PHE A 986 20.07 0.55 -19.46
C PHE A 986 18.64 0.74 -19.97
N ILE A 987 17.77 -0.27 -19.86
CA ILE A 987 16.34 -0.11 -20.16
C ILE A 987 15.69 0.86 -19.18
N LEU A 988 16.10 0.79 -17.91
CA LEU A 988 15.67 1.68 -16.84
C LEU A 988 16.42 3.02 -16.81
N GLY A 989 17.31 3.30 -17.76
CA GLY A 989 18.08 4.54 -17.81
C GLY A 989 18.99 4.80 -16.60
N VAL A 990 19.38 3.76 -15.84
CA VAL A 990 20.36 3.85 -14.74
C VAL A 990 21.77 4.08 -15.29
N ILE A 991 22.07 3.43 -16.42
CA ILE A 991 23.33 3.55 -17.17
C ILE A 991 23.01 3.64 -18.67
N THR A 992 23.77 4.42 -19.44
CA THR A 992 23.60 4.39 -20.90
C THR A 992 24.33 3.16 -21.50
N PRO A 993 23.91 2.64 -22.66
CA PRO A 993 24.63 1.56 -23.33
C PRO A 993 26.11 1.93 -23.59
N TYR A 994 26.38 3.19 -23.93
CA TYR A 994 27.76 3.64 -24.14
C TYR A 994 28.58 3.65 -22.84
N ALA A 995 28.00 4.08 -21.71
CA ALA A 995 28.69 4.02 -20.42
C ALA A 995 28.96 2.58 -19.97
N ALA A 996 28.02 1.65 -20.19
CA ALA A 996 28.22 0.22 -19.92
C ALA A 996 29.32 -0.38 -20.82
N TYR A 997 29.40 0.05 -22.08
CA TYR A 997 30.50 -0.33 -22.99
C TYR A 997 31.86 0.15 -22.47
N LEU A 998 31.96 1.40 -22.02
CA LEU A 998 33.20 1.95 -21.45
C LEU A 998 33.65 1.24 -20.16
N GLN A 999 32.72 0.64 -19.42
CA GLN A 999 32.99 -0.14 -18.21
C GLN A 999 33.27 -1.63 -18.49
N ASN A 1000 33.37 -2.04 -19.76
CA ASN A 1000 33.51 -3.43 -20.20
C ASN A 1000 32.36 -4.36 -19.72
N GLN A 1001 31.18 -3.79 -19.46
CA GLN A 1001 29.97 -4.55 -19.09
C GLN A 1001 29.16 -4.90 -20.34
N LEU A 1002 29.21 -4.09 -21.40
CA LEU A 1002 28.46 -4.27 -22.64
C LEU A 1002 29.39 -4.39 -23.84
N HIS A 1003 29.16 -5.38 -24.70
CA HIS A 1003 29.78 -5.46 -26.02
C HIS A 1003 28.84 -4.92 -27.09
N ILE A 1004 29.36 -4.10 -28.01
CA ILE A 1004 28.59 -3.51 -29.11
C ILE A 1004 29.26 -3.87 -30.44
N ALA A 1005 28.50 -4.47 -31.36
CA ALA A 1005 28.91 -4.72 -32.74
C ALA A 1005 27.96 -4.03 -33.73
N PRO A 1006 28.43 -3.39 -34.82
CA PRO A 1006 29.82 -3.14 -35.18
C PRO A 1006 30.52 -2.16 -34.23
N THR A 1007 31.83 -1.93 -34.43
CA THR A 1007 32.64 -1.04 -33.59
C THR A 1007 31.97 0.32 -33.33
N VAL A 1008 31.90 0.72 -32.07
CA VAL A 1008 31.24 1.95 -31.63
C VAL A 1008 31.90 3.18 -32.26
N ASN A 1009 31.09 4.04 -32.86
CA ASN A 1009 31.46 5.39 -33.29
C ASN A 1009 30.49 6.42 -32.69
N SER A 1010 30.71 7.71 -32.95
CA SER A 1010 29.86 8.80 -32.41
C SER A 1010 28.39 8.67 -32.79
N SER A 1011 28.09 8.18 -34.00
CA SER A 1011 26.72 7.97 -34.48
C SER A 1011 26.03 6.80 -33.76
N VAL A 1012 26.72 5.67 -33.58
CA VAL A 1012 26.19 4.53 -32.80
C VAL A 1012 25.98 4.92 -31.34
N ALA A 1013 26.97 5.59 -30.73
CA ALA A 1013 26.86 6.05 -29.35
C ALA A 1013 25.71 7.06 -29.16
N GLY A 1014 25.56 8.01 -30.09
CA GLY A 1014 24.48 9.00 -30.03
C GLY A 1014 23.08 8.41 -30.28
N LEU A 1015 22.95 7.44 -31.20
CA LEU A 1015 21.68 6.73 -31.42
C LEU A 1015 21.26 5.94 -30.17
N LEU A 1016 22.20 5.17 -29.60
CA LEU A 1016 21.92 4.40 -28.39
C LEU A 1016 21.64 5.29 -27.18
N GLY A 1017 22.32 6.44 -27.07
CA GLY A 1017 22.02 7.45 -26.05
C GLY A 1017 20.68 8.15 -26.25
N THR A 1018 20.20 8.26 -27.50
CA THR A 1018 18.86 8.79 -27.82
C THR A 1018 17.77 7.79 -27.43
N LEU A 1019 17.97 6.51 -27.73
CA LEU A 1019 16.99 5.46 -27.43
C LEU A 1019 16.95 5.07 -25.96
N PHE A 1020 18.11 5.00 -25.31
CA PHE A 1020 18.29 4.58 -23.91
C PHE A 1020 19.12 5.63 -23.13
N PRO A 1021 18.56 6.84 -22.92
CA PRO A 1021 19.24 7.90 -22.17
C PRO A 1021 19.35 7.54 -20.69
N LYS A 1022 20.26 8.23 -20.00
CA LYS A 1022 20.28 8.22 -18.54
C LYS A 1022 19.19 9.16 -18.02
N HIS A 1023 18.46 8.74 -16.97
CA HIS A 1023 17.46 9.56 -16.28
C HIS A 1023 18.06 10.50 -15.24
#